data_AF-K9SCZ7-F1
#
_entry.id   AF-K9SCZ7-F1
#
_cell.length_a   1.000
_cell.length_b   1.000
_cell.length_c   1.000
_cell.angle_alpha   90.00
_cell.angle_beta   90.00
_cell.angle_gamma   90.00
#
_symmetry.space_group_name_H-M   'P 1'
#
loop_
_entity.id
_entity.type
_entity.pdbx_description
1 polymer ?
#
loop_
_entity_poly.entity_id
_entity_poly.type
_entity_poly.pdbx_seq_one_letter_code
_entity_poly.pdbx_strand_id
1 'polypeptide(L)'
;MAIIFGTPAGDFLDGTSEADTIVGGSGDDAGRGFDNSDRLEGNQGADTLNGNQGSDVVFGGQGVDLLYGGKGDDFVSGDKDSDFLLGNFGEDTILGGPGSDSLFGGQQSDELFGDEGNDALFGDLGTDTLTGGGGGDTFVIGRDTGTDTITDFSDGTDLIGLLDGITPADLTITQDGSDTVITLTDSGAILAVLSNTAADTIGVEDFIATSTITGPPDSPGSPDGPIASVVSVVAADQFAEEFPAAQNISPTRGRFVISRDNIIGDLTVFFSLSGTATNIADYEELPTSVVIPDGQRSVELIVTAIDDALVEEDETVVLTIDPGPNYTIGRPNDNANDTAATVIIRDNEPPIPPAPEPILPTVGIEATDSGASELTGDKGFFTITLSEAVATPVVVPITIPQGEGFSTNGIDYVNIPSSVTIPTTTQTGVVVPAGATSVIIEVVPVDDVVGEAEENVTVQIGAPAGFALATGLSEATVVLTDEPIIFSFFPGTIIDDRITGSDPTDPGELGDDRLLGGPGDDRIFGRGGSDQLFGDDPDDAGVSGDDSINGGEGNDLITGGPGRDTLTGGLGNDSFIYVSPDEGIDVITDFEQTAMMPGPGDGFVLSSSGFGGTLTIGSFIAADEFQDAPSLAGIAIETTARILYIEDTGRLFFTPTGIGAAGALPGDAIQIANVFTDFGALTPPVLDENDFQIIS
;
A
#
# COMPACT_ATOMS: atom_id res chain seq x y z
N MET A 1 20.41 37.43 -0.91
CA MET A 1 21.35 36.78 0.04
C MET A 1 20.81 35.45 0.63
N ALA A 2 20.61 34.46 -0.23
CA ALA A 2 21.00 33.08 0.01
C ALA A 2 22.54 32.93 0.01
N ILE A 3 23.00 31.74 0.37
CA ILE A 3 24.33 31.22 0.02
C ILE A 3 24.09 29.80 -0.48
N ILE A 4 24.52 29.52 -1.70
CA ILE A 4 24.20 28.31 -2.47
C ILE A 4 25.51 27.54 -2.72
N PHE A 5 25.46 26.24 -2.49
CA PHE A 5 26.58 25.31 -2.73
C PHE A 5 26.05 24.15 -3.57
N GLY A 6 26.71 23.85 -4.69
CA GLY A 6 26.55 22.64 -5.47
C GLY A 6 27.21 21.43 -4.81
N THR A 7 27.40 20.38 -5.59
CA THR A 7 27.92 19.09 -5.16
C THR A 7 29.19 18.71 -5.95
N PRO A 8 29.78 17.51 -5.75
CA PRO A 8 30.86 17.00 -6.61
C PRO A 8 30.40 16.48 -7.99
N ALA A 9 29.19 16.82 -8.43
CA ALA A 9 28.64 16.56 -9.76
C ALA A 9 28.30 17.90 -10.42
N GLY A 10 27.98 17.91 -11.72
CA GLY A 10 27.47 19.11 -12.37
C GLY A 10 26.05 19.44 -11.88
N ASP A 11 25.89 20.58 -11.24
CA ASP A 11 24.68 21.11 -10.64
C ASP A 11 24.16 22.35 -11.40
N PHE A 12 22.95 22.78 -11.06
CA PHE A 12 22.32 23.99 -11.60
C PHE A 12 21.88 24.90 -10.45
N LEU A 13 22.49 26.09 -10.38
CA LEU A 13 22.49 26.94 -9.19
C LEU A 13 21.89 28.31 -9.51
N ASP A 14 20.57 28.42 -9.37
CA ASP A 14 19.81 29.66 -9.50
C ASP A 14 19.80 30.45 -8.18
N GLY A 15 20.24 31.71 -8.23
CA GLY A 15 20.16 32.68 -7.14
C GLY A 15 18.76 33.28 -6.93
N THR A 16 18.74 34.50 -6.40
CA THR A 16 17.53 35.24 -6.05
C THR A 16 17.66 36.71 -6.46
N SER A 17 16.57 37.49 -6.43
CA SER A 17 16.60 38.92 -6.80
C SER A 17 17.23 39.83 -5.71
N GLU A 18 18.26 39.35 -5.03
CA GLU A 18 18.88 39.94 -3.83
C GLU A 18 20.33 39.41 -3.72
N ALA A 19 21.35 40.28 -3.69
CA ALA A 19 22.78 39.95 -3.60
C ALA A 19 23.13 38.63 -2.86
N ASP A 20 23.64 37.63 -3.60
CA ASP A 20 23.82 36.23 -3.25
C ASP A 20 25.29 35.78 -3.29
N THR A 21 25.52 34.50 -2.98
CA THR A 21 26.81 33.84 -3.22
C THR A 21 26.55 32.40 -3.66
N ILE A 22 27.05 32.05 -4.83
CA ILE A 22 26.86 30.77 -5.52
C ILE A 22 28.23 30.13 -5.69
N VAL A 23 28.34 28.86 -5.29
CA VAL A 23 29.55 28.06 -5.38
C VAL A 23 29.17 26.73 -6.03
N GLY A 24 29.79 26.37 -7.15
CA GLY A 24 29.66 25.10 -7.85
C GLY A 24 30.17 23.93 -7.00
N GLY A 25 31.32 23.36 -7.36
CA GLY A 25 31.96 22.35 -6.53
C GLY A 25 33.14 21.64 -7.19
N SER A 26 32.84 20.59 -7.96
CA SER A 26 33.86 19.81 -8.68
C SER A 26 33.31 19.02 -9.88
N GLY A 27 32.24 19.51 -10.51
CA GLY A 27 31.68 18.98 -11.75
C GLY A 27 31.36 20.15 -12.68
N ASP A 28 30.89 19.85 -13.90
CA ASP A 28 30.58 20.89 -14.89
C ASP A 28 29.30 21.64 -14.47
N ASP A 29 29.44 22.79 -13.81
CA ASP A 29 28.39 23.49 -13.06
C ASP A 29 27.78 24.67 -13.84
N ALA A 30 26.48 24.94 -13.64
CA ALA A 30 25.79 26.08 -14.24
C ALA A 30 25.21 27.02 -13.17
N GLY A 31 25.59 28.31 -13.17
CA GLY A 31 25.22 29.27 -12.13
C GLY A 31 24.63 30.58 -12.65
N ARG A 32 23.58 31.10 -11.98
CA ARG A 32 22.93 32.38 -12.33
C ARG A 32 22.63 33.23 -11.10
N GLY A 33 23.09 34.49 -11.10
CA GLY A 33 22.81 35.47 -10.05
C GLY A 33 21.35 35.94 -10.01
N PHE A 34 21.00 36.84 -10.95
CA PHE A 34 19.69 37.39 -11.37
C PHE A 34 19.55 38.92 -11.23
N ASP A 35 19.47 39.46 -10.00
CA ASP A 35 19.34 40.89 -9.73
C ASP A 35 20.16 41.28 -8.48
N ASN A 36 20.88 42.40 -8.55
CA ASN A 36 21.86 42.97 -7.59
C ASN A 36 23.22 42.25 -7.60
N SER A 37 24.24 42.90 -7.00
CA SER A 37 25.62 42.40 -6.91
C SER A 37 25.76 41.00 -6.31
N ASP A 38 26.00 40.02 -7.17
CA ASP A 38 26.16 38.61 -6.81
C ASP A 38 27.63 38.16 -6.84
N ARG A 39 27.93 37.00 -6.23
CA ARG A 39 29.23 36.33 -6.33
C ARG A 39 29.07 34.90 -6.82
N LEU A 40 29.73 34.53 -7.90
CA LEU A 40 29.69 33.19 -8.50
C LEU A 40 31.12 32.59 -8.49
N GLU A 41 31.26 31.33 -8.06
CA GLU A 41 32.52 30.56 -8.06
C GLU A 41 32.28 29.15 -8.63
N GLY A 42 32.86 28.80 -9.78
CA GLY A 42 32.75 27.45 -10.36
C GLY A 42 33.57 26.41 -9.58
N ASN A 43 34.88 26.67 -9.47
CA ASN A 43 35.96 25.97 -8.78
C ASN A 43 36.73 24.91 -9.60
N GLN A 44 36.04 23.96 -10.23
CA GLN A 44 36.60 22.78 -10.90
C GLN A 44 35.53 22.10 -11.77
N GLY A 45 35.58 22.31 -13.08
CA GLY A 45 34.56 21.82 -14.01
C GLY A 45 34.77 22.46 -15.38
N ALA A 46 33.87 22.23 -16.32
CA ALA A 46 33.69 23.16 -17.44
C ALA A 46 32.44 24.00 -17.16
N ASP A 47 32.64 25.10 -16.44
CA ASP A 47 31.57 25.80 -15.73
C ASP A 47 30.94 26.92 -16.58
N THR A 48 29.63 27.16 -16.42
CA THR A 48 28.90 28.20 -17.16
C THR A 48 28.18 29.14 -16.19
N LEU A 49 28.74 30.34 -15.99
CA LEU A 49 28.33 31.25 -14.91
C LEU A 49 27.87 32.60 -15.46
N ASN A 50 26.78 33.15 -14.93
CA ASN A 50 26.17 34.41 -15.40
C ASN A 50 25.66 35.27 -14.24
N GLY A 51 26.19 36.49 -14.07
CA GLY A 51 25.70 37.45 -13.07
C GLY A 51 24.27 37.92 -13.35
N ASN A 52 24.02 38.34 -14.60
CA ASN A 52 22.78 38.85 -15.21
C ASN A 52 22.54 40.37 -15.06
N GLN A 53 22.41 40.88 -13.82
CA GLN A 53 22.11 42.30 -13.54
C GLN A 53 22.59 42.70 -12.14
N GLY A 54 23.75 43.33 -12.06
CA GLY A 54 24.28 43.76 -10.77
C GLY A 54 25.53 44.61 -10.90
N SER A 55 26.52 44.20 -10.13
CA SER A 55 27.93 44.58 -10.23
C SER A 55 28.60 43.40 -9.57
N ASP A 56 28.77 42.37 -10.39
CA ASP A 56 28.85 40.97 -10.01
C ASP A 56 30.31 40.51 -10.00
N VAL A 57 30.59 39.40 -9.31
CA VAL A 57 31.97 38.90 -9.16
C VAL A 57 32.02 37.42 -9.49
N VAL A 58 32.48 37.10 -10.71
CA VAL A 58 32.41 35.76 -11.32
C VAL A 58 33.80 35.15 -11.45
N PHE A 59 33.97 33.93 -10.94
CA PHE A 59 35.19 33.13 -11.05
C PHE A 59 34.86 31.77 -11.67
N GLY A 60 35.56 31.38 -12.73
CA GLY A 60 35.58 30.01 -13.25
C GLY A 60 36.30 29.08 -12.27
N GLY A 61 37.57 28.75 -12.54
CA GLY A 61 38.50 28.29 -11.50
C GLY A 61 39.53 27.25 -11.93
N GLN A 62 39.12 26.28 -12.76
CA GLN A 62 39.94 25.17 -13.26
C GLN A 62 39.14 24.38 -14.31
N GLY A 63 39.30 24.74 -15.58
CA GLY A 63 38.77 23.97 -16.70
C GLY A 63 38.65 24.76 -17.99
N VAL A 64 37.49 24.70 -18.62
CA VAL A 64 37.21 25.45 -19.85
C VAL A 64 35.87 26.10 -19.64
N ASP A 65 35.94 27.29 -19.06
CA ASP A 65 34.81 27.97 -18.45
C ASP A 65 34.21 29.02 -19.38
N LEU A 66 32.92 29.29 -19.20
CA LEU A 66 32.11 30.17 -20.03
C LEU A 66 31.38 31.19 -19.15
N LEU A 67 31.99 32.37 -19.03
CA LEU A 67 31.68 33.34 -17.98
C LEU A 67 31.03 34.60 -18.56
N TYR A 68 29.95 35.04 -17.91
CA TYR A 68 29.25 36.28 -18.21
C TYR A 68 29.13 37.13 -16.94
N GLY A 69 29.51 38.41 -17.02
CA GLY A 69 29.03 39.42 -16.07
C GLY A 69 27.53 39.62 -16.29
N GLY A 70 27.17 40.57 -17.16
CA GLY A 70 25.84 40.71 -17.70
C GLY A 70 25.42 42.16 -17.90
N LYS A 71 25.24 42.91 -16.81
CA LYS A 71 24.73 44.29 -16.80
C LYS A 71 25.04 45.03 -15.50
N GLY A 72 25.79 46.11 -15.64
CA GLY A 72 26.40 46.86 -14.55
C GLY A 72 27.88 46.52 -14.45
N ASP A 73 28.60 47.25 -13.60
CA ASP A 73 30.07 47.24 -13.62
C ASP A 73 30.58 45.94 -12.95
N ASP A 74 30.98 44.95 -13.75
CA ASP A 74 31.22 43.55 -13.33
C ASP A 74 32.72 43.20 -13.25
N PHE A 75 33.05 42.17 -12.47
CA PHE A 75 34.39 41.56 -12.39
C PHE A 75 34.34 40.08 -12.78
N VAL A 76 35.07 39.69 -13.83
CA VAL A 76 35.06 38.34 -14.40
C VAL A 76 36.48 37.77 -14.45
N SER A 77 36.67 36.52 -13.99
CA SER A 77 37.97 35.86 -13.88
C SER A 77 37.91 34.39 -14.31
N GLY A 78 38.69 33.97 -15.31
CA GLY A 78 38.80 32.56 -15.75
C GLY A 78 39.56 31.69 -14.74
N ASP A 79 40.58 32.30 -14.12
CA ASP A 79 41.43 31.75 -13.05
C ASP A 79 42.43 30.67 -13.52
N LYS A 80 42.07 29.74 -14.43
CA LYS A 80 42.99 28.72 -15.04
C LYS A 80 42.35 27.90 -16.17
N ASP A 81 43.25 27.54 -17.10
CA ASP A 81 43.08 26.61 -18.23
C ASP A 81 42.72 27.32 -19.56
N SER A 82 41.55 27.27 -20.20
CA SER A 82 41.37 28.06 -21.46
C SER A 82 39.94 28.52 -21.69
N ASP A 83 39.68 29.80 -21.43
CA ASP A 83 38.34 30.26 -21.03
C ASP A 83 37.72 31.29 -22.00
N PHE A 84 36.40 31.43 -21.92
CA PHE A 84 35.61 32.43 -22.66
C PHE A 84 34.91 33.39 -21.70
N LEU A 85 35.32 34.67 -21.70
CA LEU A 85 34.88 35.68 -20.73
C LEU A 85 34.19 36.85 -21.43
N LEU A 86 33.00 37.24 -20.95
CA LEU A 86 32.20 38.34 -21.51
C LEU A 86 31.68 39.27 -20.41
N GLY A 87 32.01 40.57 -20.45
CA GLY A 87 31.44 41.58 -19.54
C GLY A 87 29.98 41.93 -19.90
N ASN A 88 29.78 42.30 -21.17
CA ASN A 88 28.54 42.61 -21.91
C ASN A 88 28.02 44.06 -21.80
N PHE A 89 27.82 44.62 -20.60
CA PHE A 89 27.15 45.92 -20.41
C PHE A 89 27.54 46.61 -19.07
N GLY A 90 28.78 47.04 -18.90
CA GLY A 90 29.25 47.76 -17.71
C GLY A 90 30.52 48.56 -18.00
N GLU A 91 31.10 49.24 -16.99
CA GLU A 91 32.54 49.54 -17.02
C GLU A 91 33.27 48.33 -16.39
N ASP A 92 33.52 47.29 -17.21
CA ASP A 92 33.81 45.93 -16.75
C ASP A 92 35.31 45.66 -16.55
N THR A 93 35.66 44.70 -15.67
CA THR A 93 37.03 44.25 -15.42
C THR A 93 37.18 42.74 -15.64
N ILE A 94 38.00 42.35 -16.61
CA ILE A 94 38.07 40.97 -17.11
C ILE A 94 39.51 40.44 -17.08
N LEU A 95 39.74 39.32 -16.40
CA LEU A 95 41.03 38.64 -16.29
C LEU A 95 40.92 37.21 -16.82
N GLY A 96 41.68 36.84 -17.85
CA GLY A 96 41.77 35.44 -18.31
C GLY A 96 42.47 34.58 -17.25
N GLY A 97 43.80 34.60 -17.27
CA GLY A 97 44.65 33.94 -16.29
C GLY A 97 45.79 33.19 -16.98
N PRO A 98 46.26 32.06 -16.41
CA PRO A 98 47.19 31.18 -17.10
C PRO A 98 46.42 30.28 -18.07
N GLY A 99 46.38 30.66 -19.35
CA GLY A 99 45.52 30.02 -20.33
C GLY A 99 45.81 30.22 -21.82
N SER A 100 44.76 30.48 -22.60
CA SER A 100 44.78 30.83 -24.04
C SER A 100 43.38 31.33 -24.41
N ASP A 101 43.06 32.50 -23.88
CA ASP A 101 41.69 32.86 -23.50
C ASP A 101 41.04 33.79 -24.52
N SER A 102 39.71 33.94 -24.46
CA SER A 102 38.96 34.83 -25.34
C SER A 102 38.08 35.79 -24.52
N LEU A 103 38.54 37.03 -24.43
CA LEU A 103 37.97 38.08 -23.59
C LEU A 103 37.21 39.10 -24.43
N PHE A 104 35.98 39.40 -24.03
CA PHE A 104 35.08 40.37 -24.65
C PHE A 104 34.61 41.37 -23.59
N GLY A 105 34.96 42.64 -23.73
CA GLY A 105 34.46 43.73 -22.87
C GLY A 105 32.96 43.86 -23.03
N GLY A 106 32.53 44.55 -24.09
CA GLY A 106 31.17 44.47 -24.59
C GLY A 106 30.60 45.84 -24.92
N GLN A 107 30.26 46.62 -23.91
CA GLN A 107 29.72 47.98 -24.03
C GLN A 107 30.08 48.86 -22.83
N GLN A 108 31.10 49.71 -22.98
CA GLN A 108 31.27 51.08 -22.46
C GLN A 108 32.75 51.46 -22.37
N SER A 109 33.50 50.92 -21.39
CA SER A 109 34.92 51.29 -21.16
C SER A 109 35.56 50.28 -20.20
N ASP A 110 36.14 49.22 -20.77
CA ASP A 110 36.47 48.00 -20.04
C ASP A 110 37.98 47.82 -19.83
N GLU A 111 38.40 47.16 -18.74
CA GLU A 111 39.80 46.77 -18.48
C GLU A 111 39.98 45.25 -18.68
N LEU A 112 40.68 44.85 -19.75
CA LEU A 112 40.92 43.45 -20.13
C LEU A 112 42.39 43.06 -19.94
N PHE A 113 42.63 41.91 -19.29
CA PHE A 113 43.94 41.33 -19.00
C PHE A 113 43.99 39.86 -19.42
N GLY A 114 44.87 39.48 -20.36
CA GLY A 114 45.10 38.08 -20.74
C GLY A 114 45.83 37.27 -19.65
N ASP A 115 46.88 37.86 -19.08
CA ASP A 115 47.81 37.33 -18.06
C ASP A 115 48.92 36.37 -18.57
N GLU A 116 48.71 35.05 -18.65
CA GLU A 116 49.74 34.05 -19.06
C GLU A 116 49.20 33.09 -20.14
N GLY A 117 48.89 33.58 -21.35
CA GLY A 117 48.36 32.73 -22.43
C GLY A 117 48.84 32.99 -23.87
N ASN A 118 47.90 32.95 -24.82
CA ASN A 118 48.05 33.41 -26.21
C ASN A 118 46.68 33.98 -26.60
N ASP A 119 46.38 35.16 -26.08
CA ASP A 119 45.01 35.52 -25.70
C ASP A 119 44.35 36.42 -26.75
N ALA A 120 43.04 36.28 -26.94
CA ALA A 120 42.27 37.06 -27.90
C ALA A 120 41.42 38.11 -27.16
N LEU A 121 41.85 39.38 -27.23
CA LEU A 121 41.22 40.49 -26.51
C LEU A 121 40.38 41.35 -27.46
N PHE A 122 39.09 41.43 -27.17
CA PHE A 122 38.10 42.26 -27.85
C PHE A 122 37.54 43.28 -26.85
N GLY A 123 37.76 44.59 -27.05
CA GLY A 123 37.04 45.61 -26.27
C GLY A 123 35.54 45.63 -26.60
N ASP A 124 35.21 45.30 -27.85
CA ASP A 124 33.91 45.54 -28.47
C ASP A 124 33.54 47.04 -28.43
N LEU A 125 32.37 47.47 -27.91
CA LEU A 125 31.88 48.85 -28.07
C LEU A 125 32.32 49.80 -26.94
N GLY A 126 33.52 50.36 -27.01
CA GLY A 126 34.02 51.20 -25.91
C GLY A 126 35.18 52.16 -26.19
N THR A 127 36.00 52.35 -25.16
CA THR A 127 37.29 53.05 -25.20
C THR A 127 38.21 52.35 -24.21
N ASP A 128 38.58 51.14 -24.57
CA ASP A 128 38.91 50.08 -23.61
C ASP A 128 40.42 50.01 -23.35
N THR A 129 40.83 49.38 -22.25
CA THR A 129 42.24 49.19 -21.87
C THR A 129 42.59 47.72 -21.97
N LEU A 130 43.38 47.37 -23.00
CA LEU A 130 43.72 45.98 -23.35
C LEU A 130 45.17 45.69 -22.98
N THR A 131 45.40 44.63 -22.21
CA THR A 131 46.72 44.19 -21.74
C THR A 131 46.87 42.69 -22.02
N GLY A 132 47.77 42.30 -22.91
CA GLY A 132 47.97 40.89 -23.27
C GLY A 132 48.67 40.13 -22.16
N GLY A 133 49.83 40.65 -21.75
CA GLY A 133 50.65 40.12 -20.67
C GLY A 133 51.73 39.16 -21.13
N GLY A 134 51.35 37.92 -21.45
CA GLY A 134 52.19 36.75 -21.14
C GLY A 134 52.62 35.84 -22.28
N GLY A 135 52.28 36.11 -23.54
CA GLY A 135 52.59 35.16 -24.60
C GLY A 135 52.72 35.72 -26.01
N GLY A 136 51.63 35.66 -26.77
CA GLY A 136 51.60 35.86 -28.21
C GLY A 136 50.19 36.23 -28.62
N ASP A 137 49.81 37.45 -28.25
CA ASP A 137 48.43 37.81 -28.00
C ASP A 137 47.82 38.52 -29.21
N THR A 138 46.49 38.55 -29.31
CA THR A 138 45.76 39.12 -30.44
C THR A 138 44.76 40.18 -29.98
N PHE A 139 45.11 41.44 -30.20
CA PHE A 139 44.26 42.58 -29.89
C PHE A 139 43.35 42.89 -31.08
N VAL A 140 42.03 42.84 -30.91
CA VAL A 140 41.05 42.93 -32.00
C VAL A 140 40.42 44.32 -32.08
N ILE A 141 40.46 44.93 -33.27
CA ILE A 141 40.00 46.30 -33.53
C ILE A 141 39.10 46.38 -34.78
N GLY A 142 38.09 47.25 -34.75
CA GLY A 142 37.11 47.44 -35.83
C GLY A 142 36.79 48.91 -36.11
N ARG A 143 35.85 49.17 -37.02
CA ARG A 143 35.34 50.54 -37.28
C ARG A 143 34.39 51.02 -36.20
N ASP A 144 33.66 50.07 -35.62
CA ASP A 144 32.63 50.31 -34.62
C ASP A 144 33.03 49.73 -33.25
N THR A 145 34.32 49.40 -33.00
CA THR A 145 34.79 49.08 -31.64
C THR A 145 34.93 50.36 -30.81
N GLY A 146 35.76 51.30 -31.27
CA GLY A 146 35.88 52.60 -30.62
C GLY A 146 37.25 53.23 -30.76
N THR A 147 37.96 53.35 -29.65
CA THR A 147 39.32 53.91 -29.61
C THR A 147 40.06 53.33 -28.41
N ASP A 148 40.80 52.26 -28.67
CA ASP A 148 41.21 51.29 -27.66
C ASP A 148 42.68 51.52 -27.28
N THR A 149 43.04 51.33 -26.02
CA THR A 149 44.41 51.54 -25.50
C THR A 149 45.06 50.20 -25.22
N ILE A 150 45.95 49.76 -26.10
CA ILE A 150 46.76 48.56 -25.90
C ILE A 150 47.98 48.96 -25.08
N THR A 151 48.23 48.28 -23.96
CA THR A 151 49.19 48.76 -22.94
C THR A 151 50.63 48.23 -23.12
N ASP A 152 50.79 47.06 -23.73
CA ASP A 152 52.02 46.25 -23.65
C ASP A 152 52.48 45.56 -24.95
N PHE A 153 51.85 45.88 -26.09
CA PHE A 153 52.08 45.25 -27.41
C PHE A 153 53.55 44.95 -27.76
N SER A 154 53.85 43.67 -27.98
CA SER A 154 55.18 43.09 -28.20
C SER A 154 55.40 42.64 -29.65
N ASP A 155 55.94 43.57 -30.45
CA ASP A 155 56.45 43.40 -31.83
C ASP A 155 57.07 42.01 -32.11
N GLY A 156 56.59 41.35 -33.17
CA GLY A 156 57.06 40.03 -33.60
C GLY A 156 56.61 38.85 -32.72
N THR A 157 55.73 39.09 -31.74
CA THR A 157 55.11 38.05 -30.90
C THR A 157 53.59 38.20 -30.91
N ASP A 158 53.10 39.42 -30.71
CA ASP A 158 51.67 39.77 -30.71
C ASP A 158 51.16 40.15 -32.10
N LEU A 159 49.84 40.16 -32.24
CA LEU A 159 49.11 40.42 -33.48
C LEU A 159 47.94 41.40 -33.25
N ILE A 160 47.53 42.04 -34.34
CA ILE A 160 46.37 42.95 -34.39
C ILE A 160 45.32 42.34 -35.31
N GLY A 161 44.18 41.97 -34.73
CA GLY A 161 43.02 41.44 -35.45
C GLY A 161 42.22 42.57 -36.09
N LEU A 162 42.03 42.52 -37.41
CA LEU A 162 41.23 43.50 -38.16
C LEU A 162 39.82 42.97 -38.49
N LEU A 163 38.80 43.63 -37.90
CA LEU A 163 37.37 43.40 -38.18
C LEU A 163 36.91 44.11 -39.48
N ASP A 164 35.62 44.01 -39.80
CA ASP A 164 34.90 44.76 -40.84
C ASP A 164 35.51 44.73 -42.26
N GLY A 165 36.31 43.69 -42.55
CA GLY A 165 37.09 43.61 -43.79
C GLY A 165 38.10 44.75 -43.96
N ILE A 166 38.51 45.42 -42.87
CA ILE A 166 39.66 46.33 -42.86
C ILE A 166 40.90 45.54 -43.26
N THR A 167 41.74 46.11 -44.12
CA THR A 167 43.06 45.57 -44.44
C THR A 167 44.16 46.53 -44.00
N PRO A 168 45.42 46.09 -43.87
CA PRO A 168 46.54 47.00 -43.58
C PRO A 168 46.74 48.11 -44.62
N ALA A 169 46.14 48.01 -45.81
CA ALA A 169 46.15 49.07 -46.82
C ALA A 169 45.11 50.18 -46.58
N ASP A 170 44.16 49.96 -45.67
CA ASP A 170 43.14 50.94 -45.26
C ASP A 170 43.59 51.75 -44.03
N LEU A 171 44.71 51.39 -43.40
CA LEU A 171 45.24 51.99 -42.17
C LEU A 171 46.35 53.01 -42.42
N THR A 172 46.40 54.02 -41.56
CA THR A 172 47.48 55.00 -41.44
C THR A 172 48.03 54.92 -40.01
N ILE A 173 49.24 54.38 -39.88
CA ILE A 173 49.95 54.20 -38.61
C ILE A 173 50.86 55.41 -38.36
N THR A 174 50.82 55.98 -37.16
CA THR A 174 51.59 57.20 -36.81
C THR A 174 52.12 57.16 -35.39
N GLN A 175 53.25 57.82 -35.14
CA GLN A 175 53.76 58.05 -33.78
C GLN A 175 53.19 59.36 -33.21
N ASP A 176 52.66 59.33 -31.99
CA ASP A 176 52.55 60.52 -31.14
C ASP A 176 53.24 60.27 -29.79
N GLY A 177 54.05 61.22 -29.32
CA GLY A 177 54.85 61.04 -28.11
C GLY A 177 55.77 59.81 -28.14
N SER A 178 55.44 58.82 -27.31
CA SER A 178 56.07 57.50 -27.20
C SER A 178 55.28 56.38 -27.87
N ASP A 179 54.07 56.69 -28.35
CA ASP A 179 52.98 55.74 -28.52
C ASP A 179 52.56 55.70 -30.01
N THR A 180 52.01 54.57 -30.45
CA THR A 180 51.63 54.36 -31.85
C THR A 180 50.12 54.44 -32.02
N VAL A 181 49.66 55.41 -32.81
CA VAL A 181 48.24 55.64 -33.09
C VAL A 181 47.90 55.04 -34.46
N ILE A 182 46.98 54.08 -34.45
CA ILE A 182 46.44 53.42 -35.65
C ILE A 182 45.13 54.11 -36.04
N THR A 183 45.06 54.61 -37.29
CA THR A 183 43.92 55.37 -37.79
C THR A 183 43.39 54.81 -39.11
N LEU A 184 42.08 54.92 -39.34
CA LEU A 184 41.46 54.51 -40.59
C LEU A 184 41.58 55.63 -41.65
N THR A 185 42.09 55.30 -42.83
CA THR A 185 42.59 56.29 -43.82
C THR A 185 41.47 57.06 -44.54
N ASP A 186 40.25 56.54 -44.61
CA ASP A 186 39.12 57.17 -45.32
C ASP A 186 38.29 58.09 -44.42
N SER A 187 38.12 57.75 -43.14
CA SER A 187 37.36 58.52 -42.14
C SER A 187 38.24 59.43 -41.28
N GLY A 188 39.48 59.02 -40.99
CA GLY A 188 40.34 59.64 -39.98
C GLY A 188 39.99 59.25 -38.53
N ALA A 189 39.16 58.21 -38.33
CA ALA A 189 38.93 57.64 -37.00
C ALA A 189 40.21 57.02 -36.44
N ILE A 190 40.44 57.14 -35.13
CA ILE A 190 41.43 56.36 -34.40
C ILE A 190 40.77 55.02 -34.07
N LEU A 191 41.49 53.92 -34.26
CA LEU A 191 41.02 52.58 -33.89
C LEU A 191 41.70 52.13 -32.59
N ALA A 192 43.03 52.29 -32.49
CA ALA A 192 43.77 51.98 -31.27
C ALA A 192 45.01 52.87 -31.08
N VAL A 193 45.46 52.93 -29.82
CA VAL A 193 46.71 53.53 -29.35
C VAL A 193 47.54 52.46 -28.64
N LEU A 194 48.70 52.12 -29.22
CA LEU A 194 49.65 51.17 -28.66
C LEU A 194 50.68 51.93 -27.80
N SER A 195 50.62 51.72 -26.49
CA SER A 195 51.37 52.48 -25.49
C SER A 195 52.86 52.14 -25.50
N ASN A 196 53.73 53.16 -25.55
CA ASN A 196 55.20 53.03 -25.62
C ASN A 196 55.76 52.28 -26.85
N THR A 197 54.91 51.85 -27.80
CA THR A 197 55.30 51.13 -29.02
C THR A 197 55.77 52.10 -30.12
N ALA A 198 56.82 51.73 -30.85
CA ALA A 198 57.38 52.55 -31.92
C ALA A 198 56.68 52.34 -33.27
N ALA A 199 56.27 53.41 -33.94
CA ALA A 199 55.46 53.31 -35.16
C ALA A 199 56.23 52.83 -36.40
N ASP A 200 57.55 52.61 -36.29
CA ASP A 200 58.39 52.02 -37.34
C ASP A 200 58.79 50.55 -37.09
N THR A 201 58.26 49.91 -36.03
CA THR A 201 58.28 48.44 -35.90
C THR A 201 57.07 47.78 -36.56
N ILE A 202 55.87 48.37 -36.40
CA ILE A 202 54.61 47.79 -36.89
C ILE A 202 54.59 47.66 -38.43
N GLY A 203 54.60 46.43 -38.89
CA GLY A 203 54.63 46.02 -40.30
C GLY A 203 53.26 45.66 -40.86
N VAL A 204 53.27 44.81 -41.90
CA VAL A 204 52.06 44.15 -42.45
C VAL A 204 51.95 42.70 -41.98
N GLU A 205 53.01 42.18 -41.38
CA GLU A 205 53.14 40.89 -40.72
C GLU A 205 52.36 40.80 -39.40
N ASP A 206 52.23 41.92 -38.68
CA ASP A 206 51.57 41.97 -37.36
C ASP A 206 50.03 42.03 -37.44
N PHE A 207 49.46 42.10 -38.64
CA PHE A 207 48.01 42.21 -38.85
C PHE A 207 47.41 40.91 -39.40
N ILE A 208 46.36 40.42 -38.76
CA ILE A 208 45.59 39.27 -39.22
C ILE A 208 44.12 39.62 -39.48
N ALA A 209 43.49 38.91 -40.42
CA ALA A 209 42.06 39.02 -40.68
C ALA A 209 41.31 38.09 -39.71
N THR A 210 40.45 38.65 -38.85
CA THR A 210 39.81 37.98 -37.69
C THR A 210 38.99 36.74 -38.00
N SER A 211 38.76 36.42 -39.28
CA SER A 211 38.19 35.15 -39.78
C SER A 211 38.87 33.85 -39.31
N THR A 212 39.98 33.93 -38.57
CA THR A 212 40.67 32.81 -37.90
C THR A 212 40.49 32.77 -36.38
N ILE A 213 39.95 33.83 -35.77
CA ILE A 213 39.64 33.89 -34.34
C ILE A 213 38.20 33.40 -34.18
N THR A 214 38.02 32.26 -33.54
CA THR A 214 36.69 31.82 -33.12
C THR A 214 36.34 32.53 -31.83
N GLY A 215 35.30 33.37 -31.86
CA GLY A 215 34.61 33.75 -30.63
C GLY A 215 33.98 32.51 -29.95
N PRO A 216 33.40 32.68 -28.75
CA PRO A 216 32.72 31.59 -28.06
C PRO A 216 31.67 30.92 -28.98
N PRO A 217 31.43 29.60 -28.84
CA PRO A 217 30.24 29.00 -29.43
C PRO A 217 29.03 29.78 -28.92
N ASP A 218 28.20 30.29 -29.83
CA ASP A 218 27.29 31.42 -29.58
C ASP A 218 26.64 31.37 -28.19
N SER A 219 26.99 32.34 -27.34
CA SER A 219 26.23 32.57 -26.11
C SER A 219 24.75 32.72 -26.48
N PRO A 220 23.82 32.04 -25.78
CA PRO A 220 22.40 32.28 -25.94
C PRO A 220 22.05 33.66 -25.36
N GLY A 221 22.42 34.72 -26.08
CA GLY A 221 22.40 36.11 -25.62
C GLY A 221 22.86 37.16 -26.65
N SER A 222 23.67 36.80 -27.65
CA SER A 222 24.11 37.73 -28.72
C SER A 222 22.95 38.14 -29.66
N PRO A 223 22.78 39.44 -30.02
CA PRO A 223 21.50 39.99 -30.47
C PRO A 223 21.14 39.81 -31.96
N ASP A 224 21.41 38.64 -32.55
CA ASP A 224 20.87 38.26 -33.88
C ASP A 224 20.27 36.82 -33.91
N GLY A 225 20.13 36.17 -32.75
CA GLY A 225 19.44 34.88 -32.58
C GLY A 225 18.75 34.75 -31.21
N PRO A 226 17.62 34.04 -31.08
CA PRO A 226 16.92 33.93 -29.80
C PRO A 226 17.63 32.96 -28.84
N ILE A 227 17.75 33.38 -27.59
CA ILE A 227 18.08 32.55 -26.42
C ILE A 227 17.24 31.27 -26.46
N ALA A 228 17.87 30.11 -26.58
CA ALA A 228 17.17 28.82 -26.53
C ALA A 228 16.62 28.62 -25.12
N SER A 229 15.30 28.83 -24.94
CA SER A 229 14.67 28.79 -23.62
C SER A 229 14.70 27.37 -23.05
N VAL A 230 14.88 27.19 -21.74
CA VAL A 230 14.66 25.89 -21.09
C VAL A 230 13.16 25.74 -20.86
N VAL A 231 12.54 24.72 -21.46
CA VAL A 231 11.09 24.50 -21.44
C VAL A 231 10.70 23.20 -20.74
N SER A 232 9.76 23.30 -19.80
CA SER A 232 9.17 22.19 -19.04
C SER A 232 7.65 22.19 -19.11
N VAL A 233 7.02 21.06 -18.80
CA VAL A 233 5.56 20.93 -18.70
C VAL A 233 5.18 20.19 -17.41
N VAL A 234 4.07 20.61 -16.79
CA VAL A 234 3.39 19.82 -15.74
C VAL A 234 1.88 19.86 -15.94
N ALA A 235 1.20 18.81 -15.48
CA ALA A 235 -0.23 18.86 -15.24
C ALA A 235 -0.47 19.62 -13.92
N ALA A 236 -0.89 20.88 -14.02
CA ALA A 236 -1.26 21.71 -12.86
C ALA A 236 -2.61 21.27 -12.27
N ASP A 237 -3.51 20.75 -13.12
CA ASP A 237 -4.65 19.94 -12.71
C ASP A 237 -4.56 18.60 -13.46
N GLN A 238 -4.29 17.52 -12.73
CA GLN A 238 -4.02 16.19 -13.28
C GLN A 238 -5.29 15.40 -13.66
N PHE A 239 -6.48 15.97 -13.44
CA PHE A 239 -7.77 15.32 -13.71
C PHE A 239 -8.63 16.21 -14.61
N ALA A 240 -9.15 15.64 -15.70
CA ALA A 240 -10.34 16.12 -16.38
C ALA A 240 -11.51 15.19 -16.00
N GLU A 241 -12.70 15.75 -15.84
CA GLU A 241 -13.93 15.00 -15.58
C GLU A 241 -14.90 15.27 -16.73
N GLU A 242 -15.43 14.21 -17.33
CA GLU A 242 -16.52 14.31 -18.31
C GLU A 242 -17.77 14.84 -17.60
N PHE A 243 -18.46 15.79 -18.23
CA PHE A 243 -19.57 16.48 -17.59
C PHE A 243 -20.51 17.17 -18.58
N PRO A 244 -21.85 17.01 -18.44
CA PRO A 244 -22.79 17.69 -19.31
C PRO A 244 -22.75 19.20 -19.13
N ALA A 245 -22.30 19.92 -20.16
CA ALA A 245 -22.20 21.37 -20.21
C ALA A 245 -23.51 22.13 -19.90
N ALA A 246 -24.65 21.42 -19.86
CA ALA A 246 -25.96 21.92 -19.46
C ALA A 246 -26.11 22.22 -17.95
N GLN A 247 -25.31 21.63 -17.07
CA GLN A 247 -25.54 21.67 -15.61
C GLN A 247 -25.18 23.00 -14.92
N ASN A 248 -24.49 23.94 -15.59
CA ASN A 248 -23.98 25.20 -15.00
C ASN A 248 -23.03 25.03 -13.79
N ILE A 249 -22.51 23.82 -13.60
CA ILE A 249 -21.32 23.55 -12.78
C ILE A 249 -20.11 23.86 -13.68
N SER A 250 -19.02 24.42 -13.13
CA SER A 250 -17.76 24.49 -13.88
C SER A 250 -17.12 23.10 -13.83
N PRO A 251 -16.95 22.39 -14.96
CA PRO A 251 -16.34 21.07 -14.95
C PRO A 251 -14.87 21.15 -14.52
N THR A 252 -14.39 20.12 -13.85
CA THR A 252 -12.96 19.95 -13.58
C THR A 252 -12.28 19.65 -14.91
N ARG A 253 -11.39 20.54 -15.34
CA ARG A 253 -10.64 20.36 -16.59
C ARG A 253 -9.19 20.05 -16.27
N GLY A 254 -8.63 19.07 -16.98
CA GLY A 254 -7.20 18.82 -16.95
C GLY A 254 -6.46 20.02 -17.52
N ARG A 255 -5.31 20.36 -16.95
CA ARG A 255 -4.56 21.55 -17.35
C ARG A 255 -3.07 21.28 -17.36
N PHE A 256 -2.48 21.32 -18.54
CA PHE A 256 -1.03 21.43 -18.68
C PHE A 256 -0.59 22.89 -18.55
N VAL A 257 0.50 23.13 -17.85
CA VAL A 257 1.18 24.43 -17.80
C VAL A 257 2.58 24.23 -18.38
N ILE A 258 2.78 24.79 -19.58
CA ILE A 258 4.05 24.75 -20.32
C ILE A 258 4.81 26.03 -19.95
N SER A 259 6.01 25.89 -19.41
CA SER A 259 6.76 26.97 -18.75
C SER A 259 8.15 27.14 -19.37
N ARG A 260 8.67 28.38 -19.35
CA ARG A 260 10.00 28.75 -19.81
C ARG A 260 10.79 29.55 -18.78
N ASP A 261 12.12 29.44 -18.82
CA ASP A 261 13.03 30.08 -17.87
C ASP A 261 13.31 31.57 -18.17
N ASN A 262 13.56 31.93 -19.43
CA ASN A 262 13.60 33.33 -19.88
C ASN A 262 12.21 33.80 -20.36
N ILE A 263 11.99 35.12 -20.43
CA ILE A 263 10.70 35.73 -20.82
C ILE A 263 10.78 36.59 -22.07
N ILE A 264 11.83 36.44 -22.88
CA ILE A 264 12.13 37.34 -24.00
C ILE A 264 11.50 36.82 -25.29
N GLY A 265 10.72 37.66 -25.98
CA GLY A 265 10.06 37.35 -27.25
C GLY A 265 8.93 36.32 -27.14
N ASP A 266 8.17 36.15 -28.23
CA ASP A 266 7.14 35.10 -28.34
C ASP A 266 7.80 33.74 -28.60
N LEU A 267 7.71 32.80 -27.65
CA LEU A 267 8.26 31.44 -27.79
C LEU A 267 7.19 30.47 -28.28
N THR A 268 7.37 29.85 -29.44
CA THR A 268 6.53 28.72 -29.90
C THR A 268 7.12 27.40 -29.42
N VAL A 269 6.35 26.64 -28.64
CA VAL A 269 6.70 25.30 -28.14
C VAL A 269 5.86 24.26 -28.89
N PHE A 270 6.51 23.22 -29.42
CA PHE A 270 5.89 22.07 -30.08
C PHE A 270 5.82 20.87 -29.13
N PHE A 271 4.79 20.03 -29.30
CA PHE A 271 4.62 18.83 -28.49
C PHE A 271 3.80 17.75 -29.21
N SER A 272 4.14 16.50 -28.88
CA SER A 272 3.41 15.31 -29.27
C SER A 272 2.40 14.93 -28.19
N LEU A 273 1.21 14.51 -28.60
CA LEU A 273 0.19 13.94 -27.73
C LEU A 273 0.15 12.42 -27.88
N SER A 274 -0.01 11.71 -26.76
CA SER A 274 -0.10 10.25 -26.66
C SER A 274 -0.93 9.86 -25.43
N GLY A 275 -0.99 8.57 -25.08
CA GLY A 275 -1.77 8.06 -23.95
C GLY A 275 -2.70 6.94 -24.40
N THR A 276 -3.79 6.73 -23.67
CA THR A 276 -4.90 5.87 -24.09
C THR A 276 -5.98 6.68 -24.82
N ALA A 277 -6.28 7.89 -24.31
CA ALA A 277 -7.26 8.80 -24.88
C ALA A 277 -6.87 9.35 -26.24
N THR A 278 -7.91 9.54 -27.05
CA THR A 278 -7.86 9.90 -28.46
C THR A 278 -8.64 11.19 -28.76
N ASN A 279 -8.05 11.98 -29.64
CA ASN A 279 -8.58 13.28 -30.05
C ASN A 279 -9.90 13.12 -30.83
N ILE A 280 -10.91 13.96 -30.54
CA ILE A 280 -12.27 14.00 -31.12
C ILE A 280 -13.23 12.91 -30.60
N ALA A 281 -12.74 11.83 -30.01
CA ALA A 281 -13.59 10.92 -29.24
C ALA A 281 -13.67 11.39 -27.79
N ASP A 282 -12.53 11.48 -27.11
CA ASP A 282 -12.47 11.49 -25.65
C ASP A 282 -12.10 12.90 -25.11
N TYR A 283 -11.48 13.74 -25.95
CA TYR A 283 -11.22 15.17 -25.67
C TYR A 283 -11.30 16.08 -26.91
N GLU A 284 -11.61 17.37 -26.68
CA GLU A 284 -11.67 18.43 -27.72
C GLU A 284 -10.32 18.59 -28.44
N GLU A 285 -10.34 18.96 -29.74
CA GLU A 285 -9.13 19.03 -30.57
C GLU A 285 -8.06 19.99 -30.03
N LEU A 286 -7.01 19.42 -29.42
CA LEU A 286 -5.84 20.15 -28.95
C LEU A 286 -4.86 20.45 -30.11
N PRO A 287 -4.21 21.62 -30.12
CA PRO A 287 -3.14 21.95 -31.07
C PRO A 287 -1.88 21.11 -30.78
N THR A 288 -0.96 21.03 -31.75
CA THR A 288 0.38 20.41 -31.59
C THR A 288 1.47 21.41 -31.18
N SER A 289 1.08 22.65 -30.86
CA SER A 289 1.98 23.70 -30.40
C SER A 289 1.23 24.82 -29.68
N VAL A 290 1.92 25.51 -28.78
CA VAL A 290 1.46 26.72 -28.10
C VAL A 290 2.48 27.85 -28.24
N VAL A 291 2.04 29.09 -28.05
CA VAL A 291 2.92 30.25 -27.94
C VAL A 291 2.88 30.77 -26.51
N ILE A 292 4.04 30.88 -25.87
CA ILE A 292 4.24 31.66 -24.64
C ILE A 292 4.61 33.09 -25.07
N PRO A 293 3.75 34.10 -24.87
CA PRO A 293 4.03 35.46 -25.34
C PRO A 293 5.22 36.12 -24.65
N ASP A 294 5.78 37.15 -25.31
CA ASP A 294 6.76 38.07 -24.73
C ASP A 294 6.35 38.56 -23.33
N GLY A 295 7.30 38.56 -22.40
CA GLY A 295 7.10 38.88 -20.99
C GLY A 295 6.38 37.80 -20.15
N GLN A 296 5.90 36.70 -20.73
CA GLN A 296 5.22 35.62 -19.98
C GLN A 296 6.14 34.42 -19.71
N ARG A 297 6.05 33.88 -18.48
CA ARG A 297 6.80 32.67 -18.04
C ARG A 297 6.15 31.35 -18.42
N SER A 298 4.86 31.32 -18.71
CA SER A 298 4.14 30.09 -19.03
C SER A 298 2.86 30.34 -19.82
N VAL A 299 2.31 29.27 -20.40
CA VAL A 299 1.00 29.23 -21.02
C VAL A 299 0.24 27.98 -20.57
N GLU A 300 -1.08 28.09 -20.43
CA GLU A 300 -1.95 26.98 -20.04
C GLU A 300 -2.55 26.32 -21.28
N LEU A 301 -2.45 24.99 -21.36
CA LEU A 301 -3.21 24.17 -22.32
C LEU A 301 -4.25 23.38 -21.55
N ILE A 302 -5.52 23.60 -21.90
CA ILE A 302 -6.67 23.04 -21.21
C ILE A 302 -7.16 21.80 -21.95
N VAL A 303 -7.28 20.68 -21.25
CA VAL A 303 -7.92 19.44 -21.72
C VAL A 303 -9.40 19.52 -21.35
N THR A 304 -10.27 19.74 -22.34
CA THR A 304 -11.72 19.53 -22.19
C THR A 304 -12.03 18.09 -22.60
N ALA A 305 -12.45 17.26 -21.65
CA ALA A 305 -12.98 15.93 -21.95
C ALA A 305 -14.35 16.03 -22.65
N ILE A 306 -14.72 15.03 -23.45
CA ILE A 306 -15.97 15.00 -24.21
C ILE A 306 -17.02 14.16 -23.44
N ASP A 307 -18.12 14.82 -23.07
CA ASP A 307 -19.32 14.22 -22.49
C ASP A 307 -20.06 13.36 -23.53
N ASP A 308 -20.14 12.04 -23.29
CA ASP A 308 -20.58 11.02 -24.26
C ASP A 308 -21.78 10.19 -23.70
N ALA A 309 -21.75 8.86 -23.76
CA ALA A 309 -22.72 7.89 -23.24
C ALA A 309 -22.22 6.42 -23.24
N LEU A 310 -20.93 6.18 -23.54
CA LEU A 310 -20.26 4.90 -23.33
C LEU A 310 -20.01 4.66 -21.81
N VAL A 311 -19.29 3.59 -21.48
CA VAL A 311 -18.75 3.34 -20.13
C VAL A 311 -17.36 2.79 -20.35
N GLU A 312 -16.36 3.55 -19.94
CA GLU A 312 -14.96 3.33 -20.24
C GLU A 312 -14.16 3.25 -18.91
N GLU A 313 -12.84 3.36 -18.93
CA GLU A 313 -11.97 3.29 -17.74
C GLU A 313 -11.18 4.61 -17.61
N ASP A 314 -10.60 4.95 -16.45
CA ASP A 314 -9.78 6.16 -16.25
C ASP A 314 -8.69 6.26 -17.35
N GLU A 315 -8.91 7.18 -18.30
CA GLU A 315 -8.16 7.33 -19.54
C GLU A 315 -7.00 8.34 -19.38
N THR A 316 -6.01 8.31 -20.27
CA THR A 316 -4.81 9.16 -20.14
C THR A 316 -4.52 9.99 -21.39
N VAL A 317 -4.29 11.30 -21.19
CA VAL A 317 -3.68 12.21 -22.16
C VAL A 317 -2.27 12.54 -21.67
N VAL A 318 -1.26 12.16 -22.44
CA VAL A 318 0.17 12.39 -22.16
C VAL A 318 0.73 13.37 -23.18
N LEU A 319 1.09 14.57 -22.72
CA LEU A 319 1.75 15.60 -23.52
C LEU A 319 3.25 15.50 -23.32
N THR A 320 3.99 15.25 -24.39
CA THR A 320 5.46 15.21 -24.42
C THR A 320 5.98 16.36 -25.28
N ILE A 321 6.88 17.19 -24.73
CA ILE A 321 7.47 18.30 -25.48
C ILE A 321 8.37 17.73 -26.60
N ASP A 322 8.23 18.25 -27.83
CA ASP A 322 9.07 17.89 -28.96
C ASP A 322 10.33 18.77 -29.02
N PRO A 323 11.51 18.27 -29.43
CA PRO A 323 12.72 19.08 -29.52
C PRO A 323 12.59 20.25 -30.50
N GLY A 324 12.79 21.47 -30.01
CA GLY A 324 12.71 22.70 -30.81
C GLY A 324 14.09 23.25 -31.21
N PRO A 325 14.16 24.10 -32.25
CA PRO A 325 15.37 24.85 -32.58
C PRO A 325 15.59 26.09 -31.67
N ASN A 326 14.54 26.54 -30.97
CA ASN A 326 14.52 27.78 -30.18
C ASN A 326 14.35 27.52 -28.66
N TYR A 327 14.42 26.25 -28.23
CA TYR A 327 14.30 25.86 -26.83
C TYR A 327 14.91 24.47 -26.59
N THR A 328 15.45 24.26 -25.39
CA THR A 328 15.82 22.94 -24.86
C THR A 328 14.67 22.41 -23.99
N ILE A 329 14.66 21.10 -23.73
CA ILE A 329 13.60 20.47 -22.92
C ILE A 329 14.18 20.05 -21.57
N GLY A 330 13.50 20.45 -20.50
CA GLY A 330 13.77 20.02 -19.13
C GLY A 330 13.27 21.04 -18.12
N ARG A 331 13.34 20.67 -16.85
CA ARG A 331 13.50 21.66 -15.78
C ARG A 331 15.00 21.84 -15.47
N PRO A 332 15.38 22.96 -14.86
CA PRO A 332 16.46 22.96 -13.89
C PRO A 332 16.33 21.76 -12.92
N ASN A 333 17.34 20.89 -12.92
CA ASN A 333 17.63 19.91 -11.87
C ASN A 333 16.47 18.99 -11.38
N ASP A 334 15.96 18.11 -12.26
CA ASP A 334 15.21 16.90 -11.88
C ASP A 334 15.67 15.65 -12.70
N ASN A 335 15.59 14.47 -12.10
CA ASN A 335 15.75 13.15 -12.72
C ASN A 335 14.41 12.46 -13.06
N ALA A 336 13.27 13.11 -12.78
CA ALA A 336 11.94 12.68 -13.22
C ALA A 336 11.65 13.08 -14.69
N ASN A 337 10.58 12.52 -15.26
CA ASN A 337 10.26 12.62 -16.69
C ASN A 337 9.58 13.96 -17.08
N ASP A 338 10.08 15.12 -16.63
CA ASP A 338 9.51 16.46 -16.91
C ASP A 338 9.52 16.89 -18.40
N THR A 339 10.01 16.01 -19.29
CA THR A 339 9.78 16.07 -20.73
C THR A 339 8.31 15.80 -21.10
N ALA A 340 7.55 15.15 -20.22
CA ALA A 340 6.16 14.78 -20.44
C ALA A 340 5.29 14.91 -19.17
N ALA A 341 4.04 15.31 -19.36
CA ALA A 341 3.02 15.39 -18.31
C ALA A 341 1.78 14.59 -18.68
N THR A 342 1.09 14.05 -17.66
CA THR A 342 -0.14 13.27 -17.83
C THR A 342 -1.34 13.96 -17.18
N VAL A 343 -2.41 14.12 -17.95
CA VAL A 343 -3.78 14.34 -17.45
C VAL A 343 -4.53 13.01 -17.53
N ILE A 344 -5.28 12.69 -16.50
CA ILE A 344 -6.23 11.56 -16.49
C ILE A 344 -7.62 12.12 -16.81
N ILE A 345 -8.30 11.54 -17.79
CA ILE A 345 -9.72 11.77 -18.06
C ILE A 345 -10.51 10.73 -17.25
N ARG A 346 -11.60 11.17 -16.62
CA ARG A 346 -12.52 10.28 -15.91
C ARG A 346 -13.87 10.22 -16.61
N ASP A 347 -14.22 9.00 -16.98
CA ASP A 347 -15.59 8.52 -17.21
C ASP A 347 -16.50 9.00 -16.06
N ASN A 348 -17.66 9.56 -16.40
CA ASN A 348 -18.66 10.00 -15.42
C ASN A 348 -19.85 9.03 -15.32
N GLU A 349 -19.89 8.05 -16.21
CA GLU A 349 -21.05 7.26 -16.52
C GLU A 349 -21.24 6.14 -15.49
N PRO A 350 -22.50 5.87 -15.08
CA PRO A 350 -22.76 4.83 -14.10
C PRO A 350 -22.39 3.46 -14.72
N PRO A 351 -21.44 2.70 -14.14
CA PRO A 351 -20.89 1.51 -14.77
C PRO A 351 -21.99 0.53 -15.13
N ILE A 352 -21.95 0.00 -16.36
CA ILE A 352 -23.04 -0.82 -16.91
C ILE A 352 -23.38 -1.92 -15.91
N PRO A 353 -24.59 -1.93 -15.32
CA PRO A 353 -24.95 -2.94 -14.34
C PRO A 353 -24.84 -4.31 -15.00
N PRO A 354 -24.20 -5.31 -14.35
CA PRO A 354 -23.88 -6.58 -14.99
C PRO A 354 -25.13 -7.17 -15.61
N ALA A 355 -25.04 -7.53 -16.89
CA ALA A 355 -26.16 -8.06 -17.65
C ALA A 355 -26.81 -9.19 -16.83
N PRO A 356 -28.13 -9.11 -16.54
CA PRO A 356 -28.73 -9.90 -15.49
C PRO A 356 -28.49 -11.38 -15.76
N GLU A 357 -27.86 -12.05 -14.78
CA GLU A 357 -27.69 -13.51 -14.75
C GLU A 357 -28.96 -14.18 -15.28
N PRO A 358 -28.87 -15.05 -16.29
CA PRO A 358 -30.05 -15.63 -16.92
C PRO A 358 -30.82 -16.39 -15.84
N ILE A 359 -31.97 -15.83 -15.43
CA ILE A 359 -32.75 -16.33 -14.29
C ILE A 359 -33.13 -17.78 -14.60
N LEU A 360 -32.37 -18.71 -14.03
CA LEU A 360 -32.58 -20.13 -14.26
C LEU A 360 -33.98 -20.47 -13.72
N PRO A 361 -34.78 -21.27 -14.45
CA PRO A 361 -36.01 -21.78 -13.90
C PRO A 361 -35.70 -22.52 -12.59
N THR A 362 -36.47 -22.25 -11.55
CA THR A 362 -36.31 -22.93 -10.27
C THR A 362 -36.99 -24.30 -10.26
N VAL A 363 -36.45 -25.20 -9.45
CA VAL A 363 -37.12 -26.42 -8.96
C VAL A 363 -37.25 -26.36 -7.44
N GLY A 364 -38.39 -26.78 -6.90
CA GLY A 364 -38.61 -26.94 -5.46
C GLY A 364 -39.28 -28.29 -5.15
N ILE A 365 -39.18 -28.73 -3.91
CA ILE A 365 -39.98 -29.83 -3.36
C ILE A 365 -40.84 -29.31 -2.21
N GLU A 366 -42.09 -29.77 -2.15
CA GLU A 366 -43.04 -29.47 -1.08
C GLU A 366 -43.70 -30.77 -0.60
N ALA A 367 -43.94 -30.89 0.71
CA ALA A 367 -44.80 -31.94 1.26
C ALA A 367 -46.27 -31.53 1.09
N THR A 368 -46.78 -31.70 -0.14
CA THR A 368 -48.16 -31.37 -0.53
C THR A 368 -49.24 -32.14 0.24
N ASP A 369 -48.89 -33.30 0.78
CA ASP A 369 -49.49 -33.78 2.03
C ASP A 369 -48.33 -34.17 2.96
N SER A 370 -48.28 -33.58 4.15
CA SER A 370 -47.16 -33.73 5.09
C SER A 370 -47.41 -34.76 6.18
N GLY A 371 -48.58 -35.39 6.20
CA GLY A 371 -48.92 -36.47 7.13
C GLY A 371 -49.02 -37.82 6.43
N ALA A 372 -48.40 -38.84 6.99
CA ALA A 372 -48.73 -40.23 6.77
C ALA A 372 -49.09 -40.87 8.11
N SER A 373 -50.00 -41.84 8.14
CA SER A 373 -50.50 -42.39 9.41
C SER A 373 -50.81 -43.87 9.30
N GLU A 374 -50.20 -44.68 10.17
CA GLU A 374 -50.43 -46.12 10.24
C GLU A 374 -51.80 -46.43 10.84
N LEU A 375 -52.11 -45.81 11.99
CA LEU A 375 -53.41 -45.82 12.68
C LEU A 375 -54.63 -45.62 11.76
N THR A 376 -54.47 -44.87 10.66
CA THR A 376 -55.56 -44.54 9.73
C THR A 376 -55.35 -45.02 8.30
N GLY A 377 -54.16 -45.51 7.95
CA GLY A 377 -53.75 -45.84 6.59
C GLY A 377 -53.61 -44.64 5.65
N ASP A 378 -53.40 -43.44 6.19
CA ASP A 378 -53.27 -42.19 5.43
C ASP A 378 -51.84 -41.97 4.89
N LYS A 379 -51.69 -41.17 3.85
CA LYS A 379 -50.47 -41.16 3.01
C LYS A 379 -49.94 -39.76 2.75
N GLY A 380 -48.65 -39.59 3.02
CA GLY A 380 -47.91 -38.38 2.66
C GLY A 380 -47.64 -38.31 1.15
N PHE A 381 -47.53 -37.10 0.64
CA PHE A 381 -47.27 -36.83 -0.77
C PHE A 381 -46.29 -35.67 -0.93
N PHE A 382 -45.09 -35.94 -1.45
CA PHE A 382 -44.23 -34.88 -1.96
C PHE A 382 -44.65 -34.50 -3.37
N THR A 383 -44.59 -33.22 -3.70
CA THR A 383 -44.62 -32.74 -5.08
C THR A 383 -43.31 -32.00 -5.38
N ILE A 384 -42.55 -32.50 -6.35
CA ILE A 384 -41.45 -31.75 -6.95
C ILE A 384 -42.03 -30.89 -8.07
N THR A 385 -41.78 -29.58 -8.03
CA THR A 385 -42.32 -28.59 -8.97
C THR A 385 -41.20 -27.82 -9.67
N LEU A 386 -41.25 -27.80 -11.00
CA LEU A 386 -40.51 -26.90 -11.88
C LEU A 386 -41.33 -25.63 -12.12
N SER A 387 -40.67 -24.47 -12.08
CA SER A 387 -41.28 -23.16 -12.40
C SER A 387 -41.78 -23.04 -13.85
N GLU A 388 -41.27 -23.84 -14.79
CA GLU A 388 -41.77 -23.94 -16.17
C GLU A 388 -41.75 -25.37 -16.72
N ALA A 389 -42.47 -25.59 -17.83
CA ALA A 389 -42.64 -26.91 -18.44
C ALA A 389 -41.53 -27.22 -19.46
N VAL A 390 -40.79 -28.31 -19.24
CA VAL A 390 -39.63 -28.69 -20.06
C VAL A 390 -39.99 -29.55 -21.28
N ALA A 391 -39.32 -29.30 -22.41
CA ALA A 391 -39.55 -30.04 -23.66
C ALA A 391 -39.00 -31.49 -23.65
N THR A 392 -38.15 -31.83 -22.68
CA THR A 392 -37.56 -33.15 -22.44
C THR A 392 -37.69 -33.50 -20.96
N PRO A 393 -37.74 -34.79 -20.56
CA PRO A 393 -37.83 -35.14 -19.15
C PRO A 393 -36.60 -34.65 -18.37
N VAL A 394 -36.81 -34.15 -17.16
CA VAL A 394 -35.74 -33.73 -16.24
C VAL A 394 -35.62 -34.75 -15.11
N VAL A 395 -34.39 -35.14 -14.80
CA VAL A 395 -34.06 -35.94 -13.61
C VAL A 395 -33.64 -34.99 -12.50
N VAL A 396 -34.42 -34.92 -11.43
CA VAL A 396 -34.10 -34.17 -10.22
C VAL A 396 -33.38 -35.13 -9.27
N PRO A 397 -32.09 -34.89 -8.93
CA PRO A 397 -31.40 -35.70 -7.92
C PRO A 397 -32.15 -35.62 -6.59
N ILE A 398 -32.31 -36.76 -5.91
CA ILE A 398 -32.88 -36.80 -4.56
C ILE A 398 -31.90 -37.46 -3.59
N THR A 399 -31.89 -36.96 -2.35
CA THR A 399 -31.19 -37.54 -1.20
C THR A 399 -32.20 -37.71 -0.06
N ILE A 400 -32.13 -38.86 0.62
CA ILE A 400 -32.87 -39.11 1.85
C ILE A 400 -31.80 -39.27 2.94
N PRO A 401 -31.75 -38.39 3.96
CA PRO A 401 -30.86 -38.57 5.11
C PRO A 401 -31.16 -39.87 5.87
N GLN A 402 -30.15 -40.41 6.56
CA GLN A 402 -30.26 -41.65 7.33
C GLN A 402 -29.44 -41.50 8.63
N GLY A 403 -30.01 -41.90 9.76
CA GLY A 403 -29.41 -41.76 11.09
C GLY A 403 -30.42 -42.07 12.20
N GLU A 404 -30.02 -41.92 13.46
CA GLU A 404 -30.93 -42.01 14.62
C GLU A 404 -32.09 -41.01 14.45
N GLY A 405 -33.34 -41.47 14.57
CA GLY A 405 -34.54 -40.64 14.40
C GLY A 405 -34.96 -40.37 12.94
N PHE A 406 -34.43 -41.12 11.96
CA PHE A 406 -34.85 -41.06 10.56
C PHE A 406 -35.36 -42.41 10.05
N SER A 407 -36.57 -42.35 9.49
CA SER A 407 -37.26 -43.47 8.86
C SER A 407 -36.47 -44.23 7.78
N THR A 408 -36.68 -45.55 7.76
CA THR A 408 -35.99 -46.54 6.92
C THR A 408 -36.91 -47.08 5.81
N ASN A 409 -36.53 -46.82 4.56
CA ASN A 409 -37.28 -47.26 3.39
C ASN A 409 -37.35 -48.81 3.29
N GLY A 410 -38.55 -49.36 3.42
CA GLY A 410 -38.84 -50.79 3.44
C GLY A 410 -38.98 -51.40 4.83
N ILE A 411 -38.85 -50.60 5.90
CA ILE A 411 -39.33 -50.95 7.25
C ILE A 411 -40.59 -50.10 7.51
N ASP A 412 -40.43 -48.77 7.64
CA ASP A 412 -41.46 -47.87 8.20
C ASP A 412 -42.26 -47.14 7.11
N TYR A 413 -41.70 -47.01 5.90
CA TYR A 413 -42.42 -46.54 4.72
C TYR A 413 -41.97 -47.24 3.44
N VAL A 414 -42.79 -47.13 2.38
CA VAL A 414 -42.51 -47.69 1.05
C VAL A 414 -42.95 -46.75 -0.08
N ASN A 415 -42.30 -46.91 -1.24
CA ASN A 415 -42.51 -46.24 -2.55
C ASN A 415 -41.74 -44.96 -2.88
N ILE A 416 -40.82 -44.46 -2.03
CA ILE A 416 -39.83 -43.48 -2.51
C ILE A 416 -38.71 -44.22 -3.28
N PRO A 417 -38.49 -43.93 -4.58
CA PRO A 417 -37.54 -44.67 -5.40
C PRO A 417 -36.11 -44.14 -5.19
N SER A 418 -35.33 -44.80 -4.33
CA SER A 418 -33.90 -44.52 -4.14
C SER A 418 -33.06 -44.68 -5.42
N SER A 419 -33.58 -45.34 -6.46
CA SER A 419 -33.06 -45.24 -7.82
C SER A 419 -34.16 -45.42 -8.88
N VAL A 420 -34.14 -44.58 -9.92
CA VAL A 420 -34.97 -44.73 -11.13
C VAL A 420 -34.05 -44.93 -12.34
N THR A 421 -34.01 -46.14 -12.89
CA THR A 421 -33.16 -46.45 -14.05
C THR A 421 -33.79 -46.00 -15.36
N ILE A 422 -33.45 -44.79 -15.84
CA ILE A 422 -33.73 -44.39 -17.23
C ILE A 422 -32.79 -45.18 -18.17
N PRO A 423 -33.26 -45.74 -19.31
CA PRO A 423 -32.45 -46.56 -20.22
C PRO A 423 -31.21 -45.91 -20.86
N THR A 424 -30.92 -44.63 -20.59
CA THR A 424 -29.89 -43.83 -21.27
C THR A 424 -29.04 -42.96 -20.33
N THR A 425 -29.28 -42.94 -19.02
CA THR A 425 -28.56 -42.06 -18.07
C THR A 425 -28.37 -42.75 -16.72
N THR A 426 -27.14 -42.74 -16.20
CA THR A 426 -26.74 -43.37 -14.92
C THR A 426 -26.91 -42.45 -13.70
N GLN A 427 -27.87 -41.52 -13.72
CA GLN A 427 -28.16 -40.66 -12.57
C GLN A 427 -29.30 -41.24 -11.72
N THR A 428 -29.14 -41.22 -10.40
CA THR A 428 -30.19 -41.49 -9.41
C THR A 428 -30.98 -40.22 -9.11
N GLY A 429 -32.30 -40.28 -9.25
CA GLY A 429 -33.20 -39.15 -9.04
C GLY A 429 -34.64 -39.45 -9.49
N VAL A 430 -35.53 -38.49 -9.27
CA VAL A 430 -36.96 -38.56 -9.65
C VAL A 430 -37.17 -37.83 -10.98
N VAL A 431 -38.06 -38.33 -11.83
CA VAL A 431 -38.21 -37.87 -13.21
C VAL A 431 -39.46 -37.01 -13.38
N VAL A 432 -39.28 -35.72 -13.68
CA VAL A 432 -40.37 -34.86 -14.16
C VAL A 432 -40.57 -35.12 -15.67
N PRO A 433 -41.76 -35.56 -16.12
CA PRO A 433 -42.00 -35.86 -17.53
C PRO A 433 -41.93 -34.63 -18.45
N ALA A 434 -41.58 -34.84 -19.72
CA ALA A 434 -41.63 -33.79 -20.74
C ALA A 434 -43.06 -33.21 -20.86
N GLY A 435 -43.17 -31.88 -20.81
CA GLY A 435 -44.42 -31.14 -20.83
C GLY A 435 -45.16 -31.06 -19.49
N ALA A 436 -44.63 -31.65 -18.43
CA ALA A 436 -45.11 -31.46 -17.06
C ALA A 436 -44.32 -30.37 -16.34
N THR A 437 -44.97 -29.70 -15.38
CA THR A 437 -44.33 -28.79 -14.41
C THR A 437 -44.11 -29.44 -13.05
N SER A 438 -44.61 -30.65 -12.80
CA SER A 438 -44.44 -31.32 -11.51
C SER A 438 -44.55 -32.84 -11.59
N VAL A 439 -44.11 -33.51 -10.53
CA VAL A 439 -44.26 -34.95 -10.29
C VAL A 439 -44.54 -35.20 -8.81
N ILE A 440 -45.44 -36.14 -8.52
CA ILE A 440 -45.82 -36.53 -7.15
C ILE A 440 -45.05 -37.79 -6.76
N ILE A 441 -44.56 -37.83 -5.53
CA ILE A 441 -43.96 -39.00 -4.87
C ILE A 441 -44.89 -39.40 -3.72
N GLU A 442 -45.32 -40.66 -3.70
CA GLU A 442 -46.24 -41.22 -2.69
C GLU A 442 -45.44 -41.84 -1.55
N VAL A 443 -45.72 -41.41 -0.31
CA VAL A 443 -45.18 -41.99 0.92
C VAL A 443 -46.27 -42.87 1.53
N VAL A 444 -46.09 -44.18 1.44
CA VAL A 444 -47.00 -45.15 2.06
C VAL A 444 -46.36 -45.62 3.36
N PRO A 445 -46.94 -45.34 4.54
CA PRO A 445 -46.43 -45.87 5.80
C PRO A 445 -46.68 -47.38 5.88
N VAL A 446 -45.93 -48.08 6.72
CA VAL A 446 -45.93 -49.55 6.81
C VAL A 446 -46.20 -49.97 8.25
N ASP A 447 -47.47 -50.32 8.51
CA ASP A 447 -48.02 -50.95 9.72
C ASP A 447 -47.04 -51.90 10.43
N ASP A 448 -46.25 -51.35 11.36
CA ASP A 448 -45.41 -52.10 12.30
C ASP A 448 -46.18 -52.39 13.61
N VAL A 449 -45.61 -53.21 14.49
CA VAL A 449 -46.23 -53.63 15.76
C VAL A 449 -45.41 -53.18 16.98
N VAL A 450 -44.36 -52.37 16.75
CA VAL A 450 -43.65 -51.58 17.75
C VAL A 450 -44.19 -50.16 17.70
N GLY A 451 -44.40 -49.54 18.87
CA GLY A 451 -44.76 -48.13 18.92
C GLY A 451 -43.51 -47.28 19.18
N GLU A 452 -43.29 -46.28 18.34
CA GLU A 452 -42.06 -45.50 18.25
C GLU A 452 -42.35 -43.99 18.40
N ALA A 453 -41.46 -43.12 17.92
CA ALA A 453 -41.69 -41.67 17.88
C ALA A 453 -42.29 -41.25 16.53
N GLU A 454 -42.82 -40.02 16.44
CA GLU A 454 -43.21 -39.45 15.14
C GLU A 454 -41.96 -39.34 14.23
N GLU A 455 -41.84 -40.26 13.28
CA GLU A 455 -40.69 -40.33 12.39
C GLU A 455 -40.77 -39.30 11.25
N ASN A 456 -39.60 -38.90 10.76
CA ASN A 456 -39.49 -37.96 9.65
C ASN A 456 -38.94 -38.64 8.39
N VAL A 457 -39.71 -38.60 7.31
CA VAL A 457 -39.25 -38.85 5.95
C VAL A 457 -38.84 -37.51 5.35
N THR A 458 -37.57 -37.15 5.40
CA THR A 458 -37.07 -35.92 4.75
C THR A 458 -36.47 -36.23 3.39
N VAL A 459 -36.96 -35.57 2.34
CA VAL A 459 -36.43 -35.68 0.97
C VAL A 459 -35.79 -34.35 0.59
N GLN A 460 -34.48 -34.37 0.40
CA GLN A 460 -33.70 -33.25 -0.13
C GLN A 460 -33.54 -33.37 -1.65
N ILE A 461 -33.57 -32.25 -2.37
CA ILE A 461 -33.39 -32.21 -3.84
C ILE A 461 -32.11 -31.48 -4.24
N GLY A 462 -31.43 -31.99 -5.26
CA GLY A 462 -30.33 -31.30 -5.94
C GLY A 462 -30.84 -30.46 -7.12
N ALA A 463 -30.11 -29.39 -7.47
CA ALA A 463 -30.37 -28.64 -8.70
C ALA A 463 -30.03 -29.51 -9.94
N PRO A 464 -31.00 -29.79 -10.84
CA PRO A 464 -30.70 -30.43 -12.12
C PRO A 464 -30.07 -29.41 -13.09
N ALA A 465 -29.31 -29.90 -14.07
CA ALA A 465 -28.59 -29.04 -15.00
C ALA A 465 -29.55 -28.09 -15.77
N GLY A 466 -29.31 -26.79 -15.66
CA GLY A 466 -30.14 -25.73 -16.25
C GLY A 466 -31.22 -25.16 -15.32
N PHE A 467 -31.29 -25.59 -14.05
CA PHE A 467 -32.20 -25.09 -13.04
C PHE A 467 -31.45 -24.56 -11.81
N ALA A 468 -32.10 -23.68 -11.05
CA ALA A 468 -31.72 -23.33 -9.68
C ALA A 468 -32.63 -24.04 -8.66
N LEU A 469 -32.22 -24.13 -7.39
CA LEU A 469 -33.15 -24.48 -6.31
C LEU A 469 -34.03 -23.27 -5.97
N ALA A 470 -35.33 -23.51 -5.74
CA ALA A 470 -36.23 -22.51 -5.21
C ALA A 470 -35.90 -22.25 -3.72
N THR A 471 -35.79 -20.97 -3.35
CA THR A 471 -35.42 -20.54 -1.99
C THR A 471 -36.36 -21.13 -0.94
N GLY A 472 -35.81 -21.91 0.00
CA GLY A 472 -36.58 -22.56 1.06
C GLY A 472 -37.33 -23.83 0.66
N LEU A 473 -37.20 -24.30 -0.59
CA LEU A 473 -37.84 -25.53 -1.12
C LEU A 473 -36.79 -26.55 -1.62
N SER A 474 -35.61 -26.55 -1.01
CA SER A 474 -34.53 -27.52 -1.27
C SER A 474 -34.76 -28.87 -0.59
N GLU A 475 -35.65 -28.91 0.41
CA GLU A 475 -36.04 -30.12 1.13
C GLU A 475 -37.50 -30.02 1.59
N ALA A 476 -38.11 -31.18 1.83
CA ALA A 476 -39.44 -31.28 2.41
C ALA A 476 -39.54 -32.54 3.28
N THR A 477 -40.41 -32.50 4.28
CA THR A 477 -40.59 -33.59 5.24
C THR A 477 -42.04 -34.04 5.30
N VAL A 478 -42.25 -35.36 5.25
CA VAL A 478 -43.49 -36.03 5.64
C VAL A 478 -43.26 -36.63 7.02
N VAL A 479 -44.19 -36.37 7.95
CA VAL A 479 -44.21 -36.98 9.27
C VAL A 479 -44.99 -38.29 9.19
N LEU A 480 -44.40 -39.38 9.69
CA LEU A 480 -45.10 -40.64 9.92
C LEU A 480 -45.65 -40.61 11.36
N THR A 481 -46.98 -40.63 11.49
CA THR A 481 -47.64 -40.74 12.79
C THR A 481 -48.07 -42.19 13.04
N ASP A 482 -47.34 -42.84 13.93
CA ASP A 482 -47.53 -44.21 14.43
C ASP A 482 -48.82 -44.36 15.31
N GLU A 483 -49.22 -45.60 15.64
CA GLU A 483 -50.19 -45.89 16.70
C GLU A 483 -49.59 -45.58 18.10
N PRO A 484 -50.06 -44.55 18.81
CA PRO A 484 -49.33 -44.03 19.97
C PRO A 484 -49.29 -45.00 21.16
N ILE A 485 -48.07 -45.38 21.59
CA ILE A 485 -47.85 -45.89 22.95
C ILE A 485 -48.19 -44.78 23.95
N ILE A 486 -49.26 -45.00 24.71
CA ILE A 486 -49.91 -43.97 25.54
C ILE A 486 -49.10 -43.65 26.82
N PHE A 487 -48.10 -42.75 26.71
CA PHE A 487 -47.58 -41.91 27.81
C PHE A 487 -47.16 -40.51 27.27
N SER A 488 -46.85 -39.53 28.13
CA SER A 488 -47.23 -38.12 27.82
C SER A 488 -46.32 -36.97 28.30
N PHE A 489 -46.23 -35.91 27.47
CA PHE A 489 -45.87 -34.47 27.70
C PHE A 489 -44.41 -33.96 27.40
N PHE A 490 -44.20 -33.37 26.20
CA PHE A 490 -43.76 -31.97 25.83
C PHE A 490 -42.74 -31.12 26.69
N PRO A 491 -42.14 -29.98 26.20
CA PRO A 491 -41.19 -29.73 25.07
C PRO A 491 -40.12 -28.58 25.30
N GLY A 492 -39.17 -28.26 24.37
CA GLY A 492 -38.44 -26.94 24.36
C GLY A 492 -37.02 -26.85 23.73
N THR A 493 -36.54 -25.67 23.26
CA THR A 493 -35.18 -25.45 22.62
C THR A 493 -34.77 -23.94 22.43
N ILE A 494 -33.45 -23.65 22.25
CA ILE A 494 -32.76 -22.45 21.63
C ILE A 494 -31.97 -21.47 22.58
N ILE A 495 -31.08 -20.62 22.00
CA ILE A 495 -29.75 -20.14 22.47
C ILE A 495 -29.61 -18.59 22.43
N ASP A 496 -28.87 -17.97 23.38
CA ASP A 496 -27.77 -16.95 23.22
C ASP A 496 -27.48 -16.15 24.53
N ASP A 497 -26.23 -15.71 24.72
CA ASP A 497 -25.65 -14.81 25.76
C ASP A 497 -25.99 -15.05 27.24
N ARG A 498 -24.96 -15.34 28.06
CA ARG A 498 -25.00 -15.71 29.50
C ARG A 498 -25.86 -16.94 29.79
N ILE A 499 -25.22 -18.08 30.03
CA ILE A 499 -25.92 -19.29 30.47
C ILE A 499 -26.31 -19.21 31.96
N THR A 500 -27.46 -18.57 32.17
CA THR A 500 -28.53 -19.14 32.99
C THR A 500 -29.58 -19.68 32.02
N GLY A 501 -30.21 -20.83 32.30
CA GLY A 501 -31.15 -21.50 31.39
C GLY A 501 -32.08 -20.54 30.59
N SER A 502 -32.17 -20.76 29.27
CA SER A 502 -32.42 -19.71 28.27
C SER A 502 -33.87 -19.20 28.12
N ASP A 503 -34.52 -18.85 29.24
CA ASP A 503 -35.65 -17.92 29.25
C ASP A 503 -35.45 -16.78 30.27
N PRO A 504 -35.35 -15.50 29.84
CA PRO A 504 -35.35 -14.35 30.75
C PRO A 504 -36.69 -14.11 31.48
N THR A 505 -37.72 -14.96 31.32
CA THR A 505 -38.93 -14.96 32.16
C THR A 505 -39.04 -16.08 33.22
N ASP A 506 -38.13 -17.06 33.27
CA ASP A 506 -38.11 -18.10 34.32
C ASP A 506 -36.77 -18.12 35.09
N PRO A 507 -36.72 -17.89 36.42
CA PRO A 507 -35.47 -17.70 37.16
C PRO A 507 -34.73 -19.02 37.52
N GLY A 508 -34.70 -19.99 36.61
CA GLY A 508 -34.14 -21.33 36.80
C GLY A 508 -35.11 -22.25 37.55
N GLU A 509 -35.32 -23.46 37.02
CA GLU A 509 -35.87 -24.56 37.81
C GLU A 509 -34.79 -25.12 38.76
N LEU A 510 -35.15 -26.08 39.60
CA LEU A 510 -34.31 -26.64 40.66
C LEU A 510 -33.93 -28.09 40.31
N GLY A 511 -33.14 -28.30 39.26
CA GLY A 511 -32.86 -29.61 38.68
C GLY A 511 -31.59 -29.69 37.84
N ASP A 512 -30.99 -30.88 37.83
CA ASP A 512 -29.66 -31.21 37.31
C ASP A 512 -29.47 -30.83 35.82
N ASP A 513 -28.81 -29.69 35.56
CA ASP A 513 -28.56 -29.12 34.22
C ASP A 513 -27.16 -29.45 33.66
N ARG A 514 -26.93 -29.21 32.35
CA ARG A 514 -25.58 -29.22 31.74
C ARG A 514 -25.34 -27.99 30.88
N LEU A 515 -24.36 -27.17 31.26
CA LEU A 515 -24.05 -25.88 30.64
C LEU A 515 -22.60 -25.90 30.12
N LEU A 516 -22.40 -25.43 28.87
CA LEU A 516 -21.09 -25.34 28.20
C LEU A 516 -20.86 -23.88 27.77
N GLY A 517 -19.79 -23.24 28.22
CA GLY A 517 -19.36 -21.97 27.67
C GLY A 517 -18.68 -22.13 26.30
N GLY A 518 -18.19 -21.03 25.77
CA GLY A 518 -17.55 -20.95 24.45
C GLY A 518 -16.17 -20.30 24.49
N PRO A 519 -15.55 -20.07 23.32
CA PRO A 519 -14.17 -19.58 23.24
C PRO A 519 -13.99 -18.13 23.76
N GLY A 520 -13.50 -17.98 25.00
CA GLY A 520 -13.06 -16.72 25.63
C GLY A 520 -13.66 -16.50 27.04
N ASP A 521 -13.24 -15.44 27.75
CA ASP A 521 -13.60 -15.15 29.16
C ASP A 521 -15.13 -15.24 29.48
N ASP A 522 -15.63 -16.39 29.92
CA ASP A 522 -17.07 -16.70 29.99
C ASP A 522 -17.67 -16.62 31.42
N ARG A 523 -19.01 -16.66 31.51
CA ARG A 523 -19.76 -16.53 32.79
C ARG A 523 -20.99 -17.42 32.92
N ILE A 524 -20.87 -18.45 33.74
CA ILE A 524 -21.83 -19.56 33.87
C ILE A 524 -22.42 -19.63 35.28
N PHE A 525 -23.73 -19.88 35.39
CA PHE A 525 -24.47 -19.97 36.67
C PHE A 525 -25.54 -21.07 36.63
N GLY A 526 -25.27 -22.22 37.27
CA GLY A 526 -26.21 -23.37 37.33
C GLY A 526 -27.47 -23.10 38.17
N ARG A 527 -27.27 -22.51 39.36
CA ARG A 527 -28.24 -22.09 40.39
C ARG A 527 -28.76 -23.19 41.32
N GLY A 528 -29.06 -24.40 40.85
CA GLY A 528 -29.48 -25.48 41.74
C GLY A 528 -30.20 -26.64 41.04
N GLY A 529 -29.87 -27.84 41.48
CA GLY A 529 -29.68 -28.97 40.58
C GLY A 529 -28.27 -29.52 40.82
N SER A 530 -27.98 -30.78 40.48
CA SER A 530 -26.61 -31.31 40.51
C SER A 530 -25.98 -31.18 39.13
N ASP A 531 -25.45 -29.99 38.86
CA ASP A 531 -25.23 -29.50 37.50
C ASP A 531 -23.89 -29.96 36.91
N GLN A 532 -23.71 -29.83 35.58
CA GLN A 532 -22.44 -30.09 34.90
C GLN A 532 -22.01 -28.85 34.11
N LEU A 533 -20.98 -28.15 34.59
CA LEU A 533 -20.57 -26.83 34.10
C LEU A 533 -19.15 -26.89 33.52
N PHE A 534 -18.98 -26.38 32.30
CA PHE A 534 -17.72 -26.39 31.56
C PHE A 534 -17.44 -24.99 31.04
N GLY A 535 -16.23 -24.46 31.26
CA GLY A 535 -15.80 -23.16 30.75
C GLY A 535 -15.74 -23.12 29.22
N ASP A 536 -14.91 -23.99 28.64
CA ASP A 536 -14.91 -24.27 27.20
C ASP A 536 -15.82 -25.44 26.82
N ASP A 537 -16.27 -25.49 25.56
CA ASP A 537 -16.82 -26.71 24.94
C ASP A 537 -15.68 -27.74 24.76
N PRO A 538 -15.77 -28.94 25.37
CA PRO A 538 -14.71 -29.95 25.29
C PRO A 538 -14.45 -30.54 23.89
N ASP A 539 -15.29 -30.25 22.89
CA ASP A 539 -15.07 -30.64 21.49
C ASP A 539 -14.42 -29.52 20.62
N ASP A 540 -14.24 -28.29 21.10
CA ASP A 540 -13.50 -27.22 20.39
C ASP A 540 -12.01 -27.11 20.81
N ALA A 541 -11.15 -26.68 19.90
CA ALA A 541 -9.72 -26.94 19.93
C ALA A 541 -8.84 -25.67 19.92
N GLY A 542 -9.06 -24.80 20.91
CA GLY A 542 -7.97 -24.03 21.53
C GLY A 542 -7.91 -22.51 21.27
N VAL A 543 -8.68 -21.77 22.07
CA VAL A 543 -8.31 -20.43 22.57
C VAL A 543 -8.63 -20.37 24.06
N SER A 544 -7.76 -19.76 24.86
CA SER A 544 -7.86 -19.68 26.32
C SER A 544 -8.73 -18.50 26.78
N GLY A 545 -9.70 -18.72 27.67
CA GLY A 545 -10.38 -17.69 28.46
C GLY A 545 -9.84 -17.59 29.91
N ASP A 546 -10.14 -16.49 30.61
CA ASP A 546 -10.02 -16.39 32.08
C ASP A 546 -11.46 -16.41 32.68
N ASP A 547 -12.01 -17.59 32.99
CA ASP A 547 -13.46 -17.80 33.19
C ASP A 547 -13.99 -17.50 34.60
N SER A 548 -15.32 -17.39 34.73
CA SER A 548 -16.00 -17.31 36.04
C SER A 548 -17.27 -18.17 36.10
N ILE A 549 -17.19 -19.28 36.84
CA ILE A 549 -18.24 -20.30 36.94
C ILE A 549 -18.77 -20.39 38.37
N ASN A 550 -20.10 -20.48 38.50
CA ASN A 550 -20.81 -20.68 39.76
C ASN A 550 -21.79 -21.85 39.61
N GLY A 551 -21.68 -22.85 40.51
CA GLY A 551 -22.61 -23.96 40.65
C GLY A 551 -23.98 -23.51 41.13
N GLY A 552 -24.37 -23.88 42.35
CA GLY A 552 -25.64 -23.48 42.92
C GLY A 552 -25.99 -24.19 44.23
N GLU A 553 -27.25 -24.62 44.36
CA GLU A 553 -27.68 -25.57 45.39
C GLU A 553 -27.65 -27.01 44.82
N GLY A 554 -26.52 -27.71 44.93
CA GLY A 554 -26.26 -28.88 44.07
C GLY A 554 -25.29 -29.96 44.55
N ASN A 555 -24.70 -30.69 43.60
CA ASN A 555 -23.54 -31.56 43.78
C ASN A 555 -22.76 -31.47 42.47
N ASP A 556 -22.21 -30.29 42.22
CA ASP A 556 -21.98 -29.80 40.86
C ASP A 556 -20.65 -30.28 40.31
N LEU A 557 -20.60 -30.53 39.01
CA LEU A 557 -19.46 -31.08 38.30
C LEU A 557 -18.86 -29.99 37.42
N ILE A 558 -17.80 -29.34 37.92
CA ILE A 558 -17.32 -28.06 37.38
C ILE A 558 -15.92 -28.23 36.78
N THR A 559 -15.71 -27.78 35.55
CA THR A 559 -14.38 -27.55 34.96
C THR A 559 -14.34 -26.14 34.36
N GLY A 560 -13.20 -25.46 34.48
CA GLY A 560 -12.90 -24.27 33.69
C GLY A 560 -12.44 -24.69 32.28
N GLY A 561 -11.27 -24.23 31.87
CA GLY A 561 -10.61 -24.64 30.64
C GLY A 561 -9.09 -24.44 30.67
N PRO A 562 -8.44 -24.29 29.51
CA PRO A 562 -7.09 -23.74 29.40
C PRO A 562 -7.04 -22.27 29.81
N GLY A 563 -7.09 -21.96 31.12
CA GLY A 563 -7.39 -20.59 31.58
C GLY A 563 -6.70 -20.13 32.86
N ARG A 564 -7.38 -19.25 33.60
CA ARG A 564 -7.01 -18.76 34.94
C ARG A 564 -8.26 -18.47 35.76
N ASP A 565 -9.03 -19.52 35.96
CA ASP A 565 -10.46 -19.41 36.12
C ASP A 565 -10.85 -19.13 37.57
N THR A 566 -12.07 -18.66 37.79
CA THR A 566 -12.63 -18.41 39.11
C THR A 566 -13.85 -19.30 39.31
N LEU A 567 -13.66 -20.39 40.04
CA LEU A 567 -14.65 -21.45 40.20
C LEU A 567 -15.29 -21.40 41.59
N THR A 568 -16.62 -21.44 41.64
CA THR A 568 -17.42 -21.50 42.85
C THR A 568 -18.38 -22.68 42.73
N GLY A 569 -18.46 -23.54 43.75
CA GLY A 569 -19.46 -24.60 43.83
C GLY A 569 -20.78 -24.01 44.31
N GLY A 570 -21.16 -24.33 45.55
CA GLY A 570 -22.11 -23.56 46.32
C GLY A 570 -22.59 -24.28 47.56
N LEU A 571 -23.87 -24.67 47.56
CA LEU A 571 -24.52 -25.37 48.67
C LEU A 571 -24.70 -26.86 48.38
N GLY A 572 -23.59 -27.61 48.43
CA GLY A 572 -23.68 -29.06 48.42
C GLY A 572 -22.38 -29.84 48.62
N ASN A 573 -21.99 -30.59 47.59
CA ASN A 573 -20.86 -31.53 47.61
C ASN A 573 -20.22 -31.58 46.22
N ASP A 574 -19.51 -30.52 45.87
CA ASP A 574 -19.19 -30.24 44.47
C ASP A 574 -17.87 -30.92 44.06
N SER A 575 -17.63 -31.05 42.75
CA SER A 575 -16.59 -31.88 42.15
C SER A 575 -15.90 -31.14 41.02
N PHE A 576 -14.80 -30.46 41.35
CA PHE A 576 -13.99 -29.74 40.37
C PHE A 576 -13.13 -30.72 39.56
N ILE A 577 -13.38 -30.84 38.25
CA ILE A 577 -12.61 -31.68 37.33
C ILE A 577 -11.44 -30.90 36.76
N TYR A 578 -10.28 -31.57 36.69
CA TYR A 578 -9.10 -31.14 35.93
C TYR A 578 -8.73 -32.22 34.92
N VAL A 579 -8.70 -31.86 33.64
CA VAL A 579 -8.66 -32.74 32.46
C VAL A 579 -7.28 -32.74 31.77
N SER A 580 -6.55 -31.63 31.82
CA SER A 580 -5.39 -31.32 30.97
C SER A 580 -4.24 -30.62 31.73
N PRO A 581 -2.96 -30.92 31.43
CA PRO A 581 -1.83 -30.20 32.03
C PRO A 581 -1.69 -28.73 31.59
N ASP A 582 -2.45 -28.30 30.57
CA ASP A 582 -2.43 -26.94 30.02
C ASP A 582 -3.57 -26.05 30.58
N GLU A 583 -4.30 -26.50 31.61
CA GLU A 583 -5.39 -25.78 32.31
C GLU A 583 -4.98 -24.51 33.07
N GLY A 584 -3.69 -24.18 33.14
CA GLY A 584 -3.25 -22.89 33.69
C GLY A 584 -3.26 -22.80 35.22
N ILE A 585 -3.88 -21.74 35.79
CA ILE A 585 -3.82 -21.42 37.24
C ILE A 585 -5.08 -20.69 37.75
N ASP A 586 -5.97 -21.48 38.35
CA ASP A 586 -7.31 -21.05 38.79
C ASP A 586 -7.41 -20.75 40.28
N VAL A 587 -8.57 -20.22 40.67
CA VAL A 587 -8.95 -19.87 42.03
C VAL A 587 -10.32 -20.48 42.35
N ILE A 588 -10.32 -21.60 43.08
CA ILE A 588 -11.54 -22.16 43.69
C ILE A 588 -11.87 -21.32 44.94
N THR A 589 -13.08 -20.76 44.98
CA THR A 589 -13.46 -19.71 45.95
C THR A 589 -14.32 -20.19 47.12
N ASP A 590 -14.79 -21.45 47.13
CA ASP A 590 -15.88 -21.90 48.03
C ASP A 590 -15.51 -22.99 49.05
N PHE A 591 -14.26 -23.08 49.50
CA PHE A 591 -13.82 -24.10 50.48
C PHE A 591 -14.28 -23.83 51.95
N GLU A 592 -15.49 -23.30 52.15
CA GLU A 592 -16.07 -22.91 53.46
C GLU A 592 -16.92 -24.04 54.09
N GLN A 593 -16.27 -24.94 54.84
CA GLN A 593 -16.90 -26.10 55.50
C GLN A 593 -17.78 -25.72 56.72
N THR A 594 -18.66 -24.71 56.63
CA THR A 594 -19.42 -24.22 57.80
C THR A 594 -20.83 -23.63 57.57
N ALA A 595 -21.87 -24.47 57.38
CA ALA A 595 -23.05 -24.48 58.29
C ALA A 595 -24.21 -25.46 57.96
N MET A 596 -24.58 -26.27 58.96
CA MET A 596 -25.94 -26.76 59.27
C MET A 596 -26.65 -27.83 58.40
N MET A 597 -26.08 -28.39 57.33
CA MET A 597 -26.54 -29.67 56.75
C MET A 597 -25.42 -30.71 56.66
N PRO A 598 -25.70 -32.04 56.80
CA PRO A 598 -24.67 -33.08 56.78
C PRO A 598 -24.47 -33.67 55.37
N GLY A 599 -23.65 -33.02 54.55
CA GLY A 599 -23.16 -33.52 53.26
C GLY A 599 -21.67 -33.93 53.31
N PRO A 600 -21.21 -34.87 52.46
CA PRO A 600 -19.78 -35.14 52.23
C PRO A 600 -19.12 -34.06 51.35
N GLY A 601 -18.82 -32.90 51.93
CA GLY A 601 -18.34 -31.71 51.21
C GLY A 601 -17.06 -31.85 50.37
N ASP A 602 -16.77 -30.77 49.64
CA ASP A 602 -16.33 -30.76 48.24
C ASP A 602 -15.07 -31.57 47.88
N GLY A 603 -15.15 -32.19 46.70
CA GLY A 603 -14.15 -33.04 46.10
C GLY A 603 -13.40 -32.40 44.93
N PHE A 604 -12.32 -33.08 44.54
CA PHE A 604 -11.45 -32.66 43.44
C PHE A 604 -11.11 -33.89 42.59
N VAL A 605 -11.35 -33.81 41.28
CA VAL A 605 -11.34 -34.95 40.36
C VAL A 605 -10.26 -34.73 39.30
N LEU A 606 -9.12 -35.41 39.47
CA LEU A 606 -8.08 -35.47 38.43
C LEU A 606 -8.47 -36.52 37.38
N SER A 607 -8.80 -36.07 36.16
CA SER A 607 -9.01 -36.95 35.03
C SER A 607 -7.70 -37.65 34.63
N SER A 608 -7.84 -38.87 34.09
CA SER A 608 -6.69 -39.69 33.68
C SER A 608 -6.45 -39.72 32.17
N SER A 609 -7.27 -39.03 31.37
CA SER A 609 -7.18 -39.02 29.90
C SER A 609 -6.12 -38.05 29.34
N GLY A 610 -5.93 -36.87 29.94
CA GLY A 610 -4.98 -35.85 29.47
C GLY A 610 -3.60 -35.85 30.15
N PHE A 611 -3.39 -36.65 31.20
CA PHE A 611 -2.25 -36.46 32.13
C PHE A 611 -0.88 -36.97 31.62
N GLY A 612 -0.34 -36.31 30.59
CA GLY A 612 1.05 -36.48 30.13
C GLY A 612 2.09 -35.67 30.94
N GLY A 613 1.64 -34.68 31.72
CA GLY A 613 2.47 -33.74 32.47
C GLY A 613 2.90 -34.23 33.87
N THR A 614 3.72 -33.42 34.55
CA THR A 614 4.00 -33.55 35.99
C THR A 614 3.35 -32.39 36.72
N LEU A 615 2.47 -32.67 37.69
CA LEU A 615 1.81 -31.64 38.50
C LEU A 615 2.85 -30.83 39.29
N THR A 616 3.13 -29.61 38.83
CA THR A 616 4.13 -28.72 39.44
C THR A 616 3.59 -28.09 40.72
N ILE A 617 4.45 -27.89 41.72
CA ILE A 617 4.03 -27.31 43.02
C ILE A 617 3.82 -25.80 42.84
N GLY A 618 2.57 -25.42 42.56
CA GLY A 618 2.16 -24.04 42.33
C GLY A 618 0.70 -23.89 41.85
N SER A 619 0.11 -24.93 41.26
CA SER A 619 -1.23 -24.91 40.63
C SER A 619 -2.43 -24.63 41.54
N PHE A 620 -2.25 -24.45 42.85
CA PHE A 620 -3.36 -24.25 43.79
C PHE A 620 -3.04 -23.17 44.81
N ILE A 621 -3.85 -22.11 44.80
CA ILE A 621 -3.87 -21.07 45.85
C ILE A 621 -5.28 -21.05 46.43
N ALA A 622 -5.45 -21.63 47.61
CA ALA A 622 -6.66 -21.40 48.40
C ALA A 622 -6.64 -19.94 48.89
N ALA A 623 -7.64 -19.15 48.51
CA ALA A 623 -7.70 -17.75 48.86
C ALA A 623 -8.20 -17.55 50.31
N ASP A 624 -7.29 -17.33 51.27
CA ASP A 624 -7.64 -16.62 52.50
C ASP A 624 -7.58 -15.09 52.28
N GLU A 625 -8.30 -14.36 53.14
CA GLU A 625 -8.84 -13.01 52.88
C GLU A 625 -7.88 -12.01 52.19
N PHE A 626 -8.27 -11.55 50.98
CA PHE A 626 -7.62 -10.40 50.32
C PHE A 626 -8.01 -9.09 51.05
N GLN A 627 -7.30 -8.76 52.14
CA GLN A 627 -7.42 -7.51 52.88
C GLN A 627 -6.04 -6.82 53.01
N ASP A 628 -6.03 -5.50 52.77
CA ASP A 628 -4.92 -4.56 52.91
C ASP A 628 -3.61 -4.82 52.12
N ALA A 629 -3.52 -4.18 50.94
CA ALA A 629 -2.30 -3.91 50.17
C ALA A 629 -1.24 -3.07 50.98
N PRO A 630 0.09 -3.04 50.62
CA PRO A 630 0.59 -2.96 49.24
C PRO A 630 1.99 -3.55 48.88
N SER A 631 2.31 -3.45 47.58
CA SER A 631 3.64 -3.31 46.94
C SER A 631 4.61 -4.50 46.77
N LEU A 632 4.87 -4.82 45.50
CA LEU A 632 6.17 -5.15 44.85
C LEU A 632 7.26 -5.92 45.65
N ALA A 633 7.58 -7.16 45.24
CA ALA A 633 8.79 -7.47 44.44
C ALA A 633 9.20 -8.97 44.42
N GLY A 634 9.71 -9.45 43.27
CA GLY A 634 10.60 -10.62 43.18
C GLY A 634 9.95 -12.00 42.93
N ILE A 635 10.59 -12.81 42.08
CA ILE A 635 10.14 -14.15 41.64
C ILE A 635 11.16 -15.21 42.15
N ALA A 636 10.75 -16.50 42.19
CA ALA A 636 11.60 -17.71 41.99
C ALA A 636 12.36 -18.27 43.25
N ILE A 637 12.55 -19.59 43.54
CA ILE A 637 12.09 -20.92 43.00
C ILE A 637 12.08 -22.00 44.15
N GLU A 638 11.19 -23.02 44.06
CA GLU A 638 11.16 -24.40 44.65
C GLU A 638 11.74 -24.78 46.04
N THR A 639 10.99 -25.64 46.79
CA THR A 639 11.35 -27.09 46.94
C THR A 639 10.28 -27.98 47.64
N THR A 640 9.76 -28.98 46.90
CA THR A 640 9.19 -30.29 47.36
C THR A 640 8.12 -30.38 48.48
N ALA A 641 6.84 -30.60 48.09
CA ALA A 641 5.71 -31.11 48.91
C ALA A 641 4.64 -31.82 48.01
N ARG A 642 3.50 -32.33 48.55
CA ARG A 642 2.42 -33.07 47.81
C ARG A 642 1.06 -33.10 48.61
N ILE A 643 -0.07 -33.49 47.98
CA ILE A 643 -1.54 -33.56 48.35
C ILE A 643 -2.36 -34.88 48.84
N LEU A 644 -2.57 -35.31 50.11
CA LEU A 644 -3.22 -36.61 50.59
C LEU A 644 -4.11 -36.57 51.88
N TYR A 645 -5.34 -37.09 51.85
CA TYR A 645 -6.33 -36.96 52.94
C TYR A 645 -5.99 -37.53 54.33
N ILE A 646 -6.50 -36.88 55.39
CA ILE A 646 -6.60 -37.41 56.77
C ILE A 646 -8.07 -37.33 57.23
N GLU A 647 -8.66 -38.49 57.54
CA GLU A 647 -10.11 -38.67 57.77
C GLU A 647 -10.66 -37.93 59.00
N ASP A 648 -9.84 -37.69 60.04
CA ASP A 648 -10.28 -37.03 61.28
C ASP A 648 -10.55 -35.51 61.11
N THR A 649 -10.07 -34.87 60.03
CA THR A 649 -10.08 -33.39 59.87
C THR A 649 -10.36 -32.88 58.45
N GLY A 650 -10.71 -33.74 57.50
CA GLY A 650 -11.27 -33.31 56.21
C GLY A 650 -10.35 -32.60 55.21
N ARG A 651 -9.02 -32.81 55.22
CA ARG A 651 -8.07 -32.13 54.28
C ARG A 651 -6.88 -33.01 53.87
N LEU A 652 -6.16 -32.63 52.81
CA LEU A 652 -5.11 -33.43 52.13
C LEU A 652 -3.62 -32.90 52.28
N PHE A 653 -2.60 -33.77 52.50
CA PHE A 653 -1.10 -33.65 52.42
C PHE A 653 -0.28 -34.99 52.05
N PHE A 654 0.17 -35.27 50.79
CA PHE A 654 1.10 -36.39 50.43
C PHE A 654 2.60 -35.98 50.46
N THR A 655 3.51 -36.91 50.14
CA THR A 655 4.93 -36.66 49.85
C THR A 655 5.42 -37.36 48.56
N PRO A 656 6.45 -36.84 47.84
CA PRO A 656 6.92 -37.44 46.57
C PRO A 656 7.96 -38.56 46.71
N THR A 657 8.72 -38.62 47.82
CA THR A 657 9.83 -39.56 48.05
C THR A 657 9.82 -40.08 49.50
N GLY A 658 10.21 -41.34 49.71
CA GLY A 658 9.88 -42.09 50.93
C GLY A 658 11.00 -42.34 51.95
N ILE A 659 10.62 -43.11 52.98
CA ILE A 659 11.42 -43.63 54.12
C ILE A 659 11.76 -42.57 55.19
N GLY A 660 11.13 -42.69 56.37
CA GLY A 660 11.36 -41.78 57.52
C GLY A 660 11.21 -42.35 58.94
N ALA A 661 10.54 -43.50 59.15
CA ALA A 661 10.30 -44.17 60.46
C ALA A 661 9.42 -43.38 61.46
N ALA A 662 8.69 -43.99 62.41
CA ALA A 662 8.15 -45.36 62.51
C ALA A 662 6.97 -45.35 63.51
N GLY A 663 5.85 -46.02 63.20
CA GLY A 663 4.57 -45.78 63.93
C GLY A 663 3.54 -46.91 64.01
N ALA A 664 3.90 -48.16 63.69
CA ALA A 664 3.14 -49.39 63.99
C ALA A 664 1.73 -49.61 63.35
N LEU A 665 1.69 -50.57 62.40
CA LEU A 665 0.60 -51.53 62.17
C LEU A 665 -0.68 -50.99 61.42
N PRO A 666 -1.64 -51.85 61.03
CA PRO A 666 -1.43 -52.87 59.99
C PRO A 666 -2.62 -53.05 59.01
N GLY A 667 -2.33 -53.65 57.83
CA GLY A 667 -3.33 -54.39 57.06
C GLY A 667 -4.03 -53.62 55.94
N ASP A 668 -3.56 -53.86 54.73
CA ASP A 668 -4.28 -54.03 53.45
C ASP A 668 -5.46 -53.13 53.05
N ALA A 669 -5.38 -52.69 51.79
CA ALA A 669 -6.46 -52.18 50.93
C ALA A 669 -7.09 -50.82 51.30
N ILE A 670 -6.57 -49.77 50.65
CA ILE A 670 -7.48 -48.78 50.05
C ILE A 670 -8.36 -49.56 49.06
N GLN A 671 -9.63 -49.78 49.42
CA GLN A 671 -10.59 -50.29 48.47
C GLN A 671 -11.00 -49.12 47.57
N ILE A 672 -10.32 -48.99 46.43
CA ILE A 672 -10.92 -48.31 45.28
C ILE A 672 -12.27 -48.98 45.05
N ALA A 673 -13.33 -48.19 44.88
CA ALA A 673 -14.62 -48.66 44.36
C ALA A 673 -14.46 -48.99 42.86
N ASN A 674 -13.61 -49.96 42.57
CA ASN A 674 -13.20 -50.35 41.25
C ASN A 674 -14.37 -51.03 40.54
N VAL A 675 -14.75 -50.43 39.41
CA VAL A 675 -14.59 -51.04 38.07
C VAL A 675 -15.26 -52.40 37.87
N PHE A 676 -16.26 -52.41 36.98
CA PHE A 676 -16.39 -53.28 35.80
C PHE A 676 -17.40 -52.57 34.87
N THR A 677 -17.15 -52.14 33.62
CA THR A 677 -16.19 -52.49 32.54
C THR A 677 -16.32 -53.90 31.97
N ASP A 678 -16.02 -54.00 30.66
CA ASP A 678 -16.31 -55.12 29.74
C ASP A 678 -17.82 -55.28 29.42
N PHE A 679 -18.25 -55.53 28.19
CA PHE A 679 -17.53 -55.86 26.95
C PHE A 679 -17.81 -54.81 25.85
N GLY A 680 -16.96 -54.60 24.85
CA GLY A 680 -15.79 -55.38 24.44
C GLY A 680 -15.92 -55.74 22.96
N ALA A 681 -14.95 -55.35 22.14
CA ALA A 681 -15.05 -55.43 20.68
C ALA A 681 -15.02 -56.87 20.16
N LEU A 682 -15.60 -57.09 18.96
CA LEU A 682 -15.03 -57.96 17.91
C LEU A 682 -15.86 -57.90 16.61
N THR A 683 -15.21 -58.05 15.46
CA THR A 683 -15.89 -58.55 14.26
C THR A 683 -16.20 -60.05 14.46
N PRO A 684 -17.30 -60.60 13.92
CA PRO A 684 -17.62 -62.01 14.10
C PRO A 684 -16.97 -62.92 13.03
N PRO A 685 -15.99 -63.78 13.40
CA PRO A 685 -15.81 -65.08 12.78
C PRO A 685 -16.49 -66.17 13.61
N VAL A 686 -17.46 -66.83 12.97
CA VAL A 686 -18.20 -68.05 13.39
C VAL A 686 -17.49 -68.98 14.39
N LEU A 687 -18.19 -69.33 15.49
CA LEU A 687 -18.08 -70.62 16.21
C LEU A 687 -19.48 -71.08 16.69
N ASP A 688 -19.66 -72.36 17.02
CA ASP A 688 -20.96 -73.04 17.11
C ASP A 688 -21.53 -73.31 18.52
N GLU A 689 -22.68 -74.00 18.56
CA GLU A 689 -23.70 -73.97 19.62
C GLU A 689 -23.50 -74.96 20.80
N ASN A 690 -22.42 -75.74 20.85
CA ASN A 690 -22.47 -77.07 21.51
C ASN A 690 -21.85 -77.26 22.92
N ASP A 691 -21.11 -76.32 23.53
CA ASP A 691 -20.49 -76.51 24.86
C ASP A 691 -20.75 -75.33 25.84
N PHE A 692 -21.33 -75.47 27.04
CA PHE A 692 -22.24 -76.48 27.59
C PHE A 692 -23.04 -75.91 28.80
N GLN A 693 -24.21 -76.46 29.11
CA GLN A 693 -25.01 -76.17 30.32
C GLN A 693 -24.44 -76.76 31.63
N ILE A 694 -24.90 -76.27 32.79
CA ILE A 694 -25.66 -76.99 33.87
C ILE A 694 -25.67 -76.12 35.16
N ILE A 695 -26.82 -75.53 35.56
CA ILE A 695 -27.88 -76.06 36.48
C ILE A 695 -27.42 -76.23 37.95
N SER A 696 -28.32 -75.86 38.88
CA SER A 696 -28.31 -76.24 40.31
C SER A 696 -29.10 -77.52 40.59
#